data_AF-A0A2B7YET0-F1
#
_entry.id   AF-A0A2B7YET0-F1
#
_cell.length_a   1.000
_cell.length_b   1.000
_cell.length_c   1.000
_cell.angle_alpha   90.00
_cell.angle_beta   90.00
_cell.angle_gamma   90.00
#
_symmetry.space_group_name_H-M   'P 1'
#
loop_
_entity.id
_entity.type
_entity.pdbx_description
1 polymer ?
#
loop_
_entity_poly.entity_id
_entity_poly.type
_entity_poly.pdbx_seq_one_letter_code
_entity_poly.pdbx_strand_id
1 'polypeptide(L)'
;MSKFSKIIPGMLTGIKILFDLDIIEKYKKTRKDRNLEEIKLKNGKDLIISLKDEFKDFQEMYNLMKNHIGNNKLLHFKENEISFIFSEKLLVTYYKESNSIEKVNDYIEWNSNKNKIFFSQPTYQDLEKLKSINFLGGGYHWYKKDDDTYSTFYISSGSSYQGRGLYSVEEFFENLDNRDENSKIESNNLKIFETILNYDLLAPDIIKNYELQKKFKDLADKYRTYRDYIKYIKEDGEIVFDIEKIVNSIERKREKLFDGIKIPYKENDLGLESEEIFVDKNIYYFKNKEKEIIFTIKDGIKKSIYYFKDNEYEEREYKNGILQGEALYIKEGVRRPYLYNNGVRQELERLKYYLSIDKERINIDDYRENRLLDPNVGHWDLKEEDKEELKELLGKDVYSRDPKLDINQGGIVGIDFGTKSTVVVYQKDTNNILPMRISGEELNKEARDTDYENPTVIEFKDLVKFKKDYDEKIGRPNTKWEDITISRIAFNHLMEGTSEQFDSIISDIKQWTVNKNSKIEVIDKKGNKISLPPYLDLDENDENYIDPVEIYAYYIGGYINTMRNGIYLEYYLSFPVTYEKAVREKILKSFEKGIRKSLPIQIQEDEKIMKKFRVKHGSNEPAAYAVCALKKLKIEPEENEKIYYGVFDFGGGTTDFDFGIWKNSDDEDEYDYELEHFGAGGDIHLGGENILKELAYKVFSNNTSELRKRKIQYVRPEWSPELSGEETLVENTREAKLNTRKLAEEGLRNIWEEKTDGRIDEIKINLFNADGVSENGIELNVNEEELKNLIKDKIEKGIKNFFIKLEDAFKDEDVKKVHIFLAGNSCRHSFVNEIFEKYVAEMKDKMELIIYDLKAIKESDNDSKITGKTGVAYGLIYSRKGGRIRVTNRDEKENVANEINFKFYLGNSKKDKFNPIITPSSSYGKFEYLGILTSDIFEIYYTSSPEAQTGKMAIGKDDPKIKRISLNEDYDEDEKYRIYIKAVTPDKISYAIVKKEEDIETKEIIEEGEVFLD
;
A
#
# COMPACT_ATOMS: atom_id res chain seq x y z
N MET A 1 4.13 11.85 2.28
CA MET A 1 4.44 12.11 3.71
C MET A 1 3.43 13.10 4.29
N SER A 2 2.40 12.64 5.02
CA SER A 2 1.63 13.42 6.03
C SER A 2 0.30 12.71 6.38
N LYS A 3 0.17 12.29 7.66
CA LYS A 3 -1.06 12.07 8.48
C LYS A 3 -2.07 11.01 7.95
N PHE A 4 -2.41 9.91 8.62
CA PHE A 4 -2.87 9.65 10.01
C PHE A 4 -2.45 8.20 10.41
N SER A 5 -2.26 7.80 11.67
CA SER A 5 -3.34 7.57 12.64
C SER A 5 -2.85 7.52 14.10
N LYS A 6 -3.56 8.24 14.96
CA LYS A 6 -3.84 7.85 16.36
C LYS A 6 -4.92 6.75 16.25
N ILE A 7 -4.86 5.64 16.98
CA ILE A 7 -5.30 5.49 18.37
C ILE A 7 -4.75 4.13 18.89
N ILE A 8 -3.88 4.18 19.91
CA ILE A 8 -3.97 3.56 21.25
C ILE A 8 -2.95 4.37 22.10
N PRO A 9 -3.26 4.80 23.34
CA PRO A 9 -2.41 5.73 24.08
C PRO A 9 -1.31 4.98 24.84
N GLY A 10 -0.05 5.38 24.61
CA GLY A 10 1.03 5.15 25.56
C GLY A 10 2.11 4.17 25.10
N MET A 11 2.92 4.55 24.12
CA MET A 11 4.33 4.18 24.10
C MET A 11 5.13 5.28 23.39
N LEU A 12 5.97 5.95 24.18
CA LEU A 12 7.04 6.90 23.85
C LEU A 12 7.24 7.29 22.37
N THR A 13 6.63 8.40 21.97
CA THR A 13 7.22 9.31 20.97
C THR A 13 8.21 10.23 21.67
N GLY A 14 9.51 9.97 21.51
CA GLY A 14 10.55 10.83 22.05
C GLY A 14 11.96 10.27 21.91
N ILE A 15 12.45 10.12 20.67
CA ILE A 15 13.80 10.47 20.19
C ILE A 15 13.92 9.97 18.75
N LYS A 16 14.22 10.92 17.85
CA LYS A 16 14.55 10.70 16.44
C LYS A 16 16.03 10.28 16.37
N ILE A 17 16.31 9.30 15.50
CA ILE A 17 17.65 8.87 15.02
C ILE A 17 18.39 7.87 15.93
N LEU A 18 18.24 6.56 15.64
CA LEU A 18 19.34 5.63 15.32
C LEU A 18 18.72 4.30 14.83
N PHE A 19 18.95 3.97 13.57
CA PHE A 19 18.84 2.59 13.09
C PHE A 19 19.88 1.70 13.83
N ASP A 20 19.58 0.42 13.97
CA ASP A 20 20.56 -0.67 14.16
C ASP A 20 21.32 -0.81 15.49
N LEU A 21 20.66 -0.77 16.66
CA LEU A 21 21.32 -1.28 17.87
C LEU A 21 20.45 -2.25 18.67
N ASP A 22 20.99 -3.46 18.80
CA ASP A 22 20.64 -4.54 19.71
C ASP A 22 20.20 -4.02 21.09
N ILE A 23 18.94 -4.29 21.50
CA ILE A 23 18.40 -3.83 22.79
C ILE A 23 19.13 -4.51 23.96
N ILE A 24 19.59 -5.75 23.78
CA ILE A 24 20.39 -6.48 24.77
C ILE A 24 21.74 -5.80 24.95
N GLU A 25 22.31 -5.25 23.88
CA GLU A 25 23.53 -4.45 23.96
C GLU A 25 23.29 -3.13 24.72
N LYS A 26 22.12 -2.50 24.53
CA LYS A 26 21.74 -1.32 25.32
C LYS A 26 21.66 -1.64 26.82
N TYR A 27 21.00 -2.74 27.20
CA TYR A 27 21.00 -3.19 28.61
C TYR A 27 22.41 -3.43 29.15
N LYS A 28 23.30 -4.04 28.37
CA LYS A 28 24.71 -4.23 28.78
C LYS A 28 25.44 -2.90 29.00
N LYS A 29 25.24 -1.92 28.12
CA LYS A 29 25.88 -0.59 28.23
C LYS A 29 25.41 0.18 29.47
N THR A 30 24.14 0.02 29.87
CA THR A 30 23.58 0.67 31.06
C THR A 30 24.08 0.07 32.38
N ARG A 31 24.69 -1.13 32.38
CA ARG A 31 25.25 -1.76 33.59
C ARG A 31 26.26 -0.88 34.33
N LYS A 32 26.94 0.04 33.64
CA LYS A 32 27.84 1.04 34.25
C LYS A 32 27.14 1.97 35.24
N ASP A 33 25.82 2.14 35.10
CA ASP A 33 24.98 3.04 35.89
C ASP A 33 24.31 2.32 37.09
N ARG A 34 24.67 1.06 37.35
CA ARG A 34 24.20 0.28 38.51
C ARG A 34 24.62 0.97 39.81
N ASN A 35 23.70 1.06 40.77
CA ASN A 35 24.00 1.47 42.14
C ASN A 35 24.36 0.23 42.98
N LEU A 36 25.65 -0.09 43.04
CA LEU A 36 26.16 -1.27 43.74
C LEU A 36 26.11 -1.16 45.28
N GLU A 37 25.81 0.02 45.82
CA GLU A 37 25.71 0.24 47.27
C GLU A 37 24.34 -0.14 47.86
N GLU A 38 23.30 -0.23 47.03
CA GLU A 38 21.90 -0.45 47.44
C GLU A 38 21.34 -1.79 46.95
N ILE A 39 22.21 -2.78 46.77
CA ILE A 39 21.79 -4.11 46.31
C ILE A 39 20.97 -4.86 47.37
N LYS A 40 20.12 -5.78 46.91
CA LYS A 40 19.38 -6.71 47.78
C LYS A 40 19.55 -8.14 47.27
N LEU A 41 19.79 -9.09 48.16
CA LEU A 41 20.07 -10.47 47.78
C LEU A 41 18.85 -11.37 48.06
N LYS A 42 18.74 -12.46 47.31
CA LYS A 42 17.68 -13.47 47.47
C LYS A 42 18.32 -14.83 47.76
N ASN A 43 17.91 -15.46 48.84
CA ASN A 43 18.31 -16.81 49.22
C ASN A 43 17.07 -17.58 49.73
N GLY A 44 16.66 -18.62 49.02
CA GLY A 44 15.45 -19.38 49.29
C GLY A 44 14.18 -18.53 49.19
N LYS A 45 13.37 -18.53 50.25
CA LYS A 45 12.09 -17.79 50.31
C LYS A 45 12.23 -16.34 50.80
N ASP A 46 13.38 -15.97 51.37
CA ASP A 46 13.55 -14.69 52.05
C ASP A 46 14.46 -13.74 51.26
N LEU A 47 14.07 -12.46 51.20
CA LEU A 47 14.95 -11.38 50.76
C LEU A 47 15.94 -11.12 51.89
N ILE A 48 17.23 -11.39 51.65
CA ILE A 48 18.30 -10.86 52.49
C ILE A 48 18.37 -9.37 52.15
N ILE A 49 17.79 -8.54 53.02
CA ILE A 49 17.62 -7.09 52.79
C ILE A 49 18.99 -6.42 52.61
N SER A 50 20.03 -6.91 53.28
CA SER A 50 21.42 -6.49 53.12
C SER A 50 22.39 -7.55 53.66
N LEU A 51 23.45 -7.91 52.92
CA LEU A 51 24.50 -8.81 53.44
C LEU A 51 25.26 -8.18 54.63
N LYS A 52 25.23 -6.86 54.76
CA LYS A 52 25.82 -6.16 55.91
C LYS A 52 25.11 -6.53 57.22
N ASP A 53 23.81 -6.85 57.17
CA ASP A 53 23.04 -7.21 58.37
C ASP A 53 23.47 -8.55 58.97
N GLU A 54 23.96 -9.48 58.13
CA GLU A 54 24.52 -10.79 58.54
C GLU A 54 25.81 -10.64 59.36
N PHE A 55 26.46 -9.48 59.29
CA PHE A 55 27.72 -9.17 59.97
C PHE A 55 27.58 -8.03 60.98
N LYS A 56 26.36 -7.70 61.41
CA LYS A 56 26.08 -6.61 62.38
C LYS A 56 26.87 -6.73 63.68
N ASP A 57 27.16 -7.95 64.12
CA ASP A 57 27.90 -8.22 65.37
C ASP A 57 29.43 -8.23 65.17
N PHE A 58 29.93 -8.08 63.92
CA PHE A 58 31.37 -8.12 63.62
C PHE A 58 32.14 -7.04 64.37
N GLN A 59 31.66 -5.79 64.31
CA GLN A 59 32.32 -4.66 64.96
C GLN A 59 32.38 -4.83 66.48
N GLU A 60 31.29 -5.32 67.10
CA GLU A 60 31.24 -5.58 68.54
C GLU A 60 32.26 -6.66 68.93
N MET A 61 32.27 -7.80 68.21
CA MET A 61 33.18 -8.90 68.50
C MET A 61 34.65 -8.54 68.24
N TYR A 62 34.92 -7.81 67.14
CA TYR A 62 36.26 -7.34 66.83
C TYR A 62 36.77 -6.41 67.93
N ASN A 63 35.97 -5.44 68.37
CA ASN A 63 36.37 -4.50 69.43
C ASN A 63 36.67 -5.21 70.76
N LEU A 64 35.91 -6.25 71.12
CA LEU A 64 36.18 -7.06 72.30
C LEU A 64 37.52 -7.81 72.20
N MET A 65 37.86 -8.32 71.02
CA MET A 65 39.07 -9.13 70.81
C MET A 65 40.31 -8.28 70.49
N LYS A 66 40.15 -7.12 69.85
CA LYS A 66 41.24 -6.29 69.28
C LYS A 66 42.32 -5.94 70.29
N ASN A 67 41.93 -5.53 71.51
CA ASN A 67 42.88 -5.20 72.57
C ASN A 67 43.64 -6.44 73.07
N HIS A 68 43.00 -7.60 73.13
CA HIS A 68 43.66 -8.84 73.52
C HIS A 68 44.59 -9.35 72.41
N ILE A 69 44.19 -9.22 71.15
CA ILE A 69 45.03 -9.56 70.00
C ILE A 69 46.27 -8.65 69.95
N GLY A 70 46.10 -7.33 70.09
CA GLY A 70 47.20 -6.37 69.98
C GLY A 70 48.20 -6.42 71.13
N ASN A 71 47.79 -6.84 72.33
CA ASN A 71 48.65 -6.87 73.53
C ASN A 71 49.27 -8.23 73.84
N ASN A 72 48.91 -9.30 73.11
CA ASN A 72 49.42 -10.65 73.36
C ASN A 72 50.12 -11.21 72.12
N LYS A 73 51.12 -12.08 72.34
CA LYS A 73 51.81 -12.79 71.25
C LYS A 73 51.04 -14.03 70.77
N LEU A 74 50.16 -14.56 71.62
CA LEU A 74 49.34 -15.73 71.37
C LEU A 74 48.05 -15.67 72.19
N LEU A 75 47.05 -16.45 71.80
CA LEU A 75 45.84 -16.70 72.60
C LEU A 75 45.58 -18.20 72.76
N HIS A 76 44.99 -18.56 73.90
CA HIS A 76 44.62 -19.94 74.23
C HIS A 76 43.10 -20.12 74.15
N PHE A 77 42.66 -21.12 73.39
CA PHE A 77 41.26 -21.46 73.16
C PHE A 77 40.97 -22.79 73.85
N LYS A 78 40.58 -22.71 75.13
CA LYS A 78 40.39 -23.88 76.00
C LYS A 78 39.33 -24.85 75.46
N GLU A 79 38.24 -24.36 74.88
CA GLU A 79 37.20 -25.22 74.31
C GLU A 79 37.74 -26.07 73.15
N ASN A 80 38.57 -25.47 72.31
CA ASN A 80 39.18 -26.11 71.16
C ASN A 80 40.42 -26.94 71.51
N GLU A 81 41.02 -26.70 72.69
CA GLU A 81 42.35 -27.21 73.08
C GLU A 81 43.44 -26.80 72.08
N ILE A 82 43.38 -25.55 71.61
CA ILE A 82 44.29 -24.97 70.62
C ILE A 82 44.84 -23.66 71.17
N SER A 83 46.09 -23.34 70.83
CA SER A 83 46.69 -22.03 71.00
C SER A 83 47.00 -21.45 69.63
N PHE A 84 46.65 -20.19 69.38
CA PHE A 84 47.04 -19.48 68.17
C PHE A 84 48.22 -18.57 68.45
N ILE A 85 49.36 -18.84 67.81
CA ILE A 85 50.59 -18.06 67.91
C ILE A 85 50.63 -17.10 66.73
N PHE A 86 50.50 -15.80 67.00
CA PHE A 86 50.26 -14.80 65.96
C PHE A 86 51.48 -14.55 65.08
N SER A 87 52.69 -14.46 65.66
CA SER A 87 53.93 -14.17 64.91
C SER A 87 54.29 -15.29 63.94
N GLU A 88 54.09 -16.54 64.36
CA GLU A 88 54.42 -17.72 63.57
C GLU A 88 53.27 -18.15 62.64
N LYS A 89 52.08 -17.54 62.77
CA LYS A 89 50.87 -17.95 62.05
C LYS A 89 50.59 -19.46 62.23
N LEU A 90 50.71 -19.94 63.47
CA LEU A 90 50.57 -21.36 63.81
C LEU A 90 49.42 -21.58 64.80
N LEU A 91 48.54 -22.52 64.47
CA LEU A 91 47.65 -23.15 65.45
C LEU A 91 48.37 -24.37 66.03
N VAL A 92 48.47 -24.43 67.35
CA VAL A 92 49.16 -25.50 68.08
C VAL A 92 48.21 -26.09 69.10
N THR A 93 47.98 -27.40 69.06
CA THR A 93 47.14 -28.06 70.06
C THR A 93 47.77 -27.93 71.45
N TYR A 94 46.96 -28.12 72.49
CA TYR A 94 47.47 -28.45 73.81
C TYR A 94 48.27 -29.77 73.73
N TYR A 95 49.06 -30.08 74.76
CA TYR A 95 49.90 -31.26 74.73
C TYR A 95 49.20 -32.48 75.31
N LYS A 96 49.49 -33.63 74.72
CA LYS A 96 49.25 -34.93 75.31
C LYS A 96 50.52 -35.41 76.01
N GLU A 97 50.45 -35.61 77.32
CA GLU A 97 51.55 -36.24 78.05
C GLU A 97 51.49 -37.77 77.88
N SER A 98 52.45 -38.34 77.15
CA SER A 98 52.55 -39.77 76.85
C SER A 98 53.92 -40.11 76.29
N ASN A 99 54.53 -41.20 76.77
CA ASN A 99 55.73 -41.80 76.17
C ASN A 99 55.41 -42.76 75.00
N SER A 100 54.14 -42.97 74.68
CA SER A 100 53.68 -43.71 73.49
C SER A 100 53.27 -42.72 72.40
N ILE A 101 53.93 -42.82 71.24
CA ILE A 101 53.64 -41.99 70.08
C ILE A 101 52.26 -42.30 69.47
N GLU A 102 51.78 -43.54 69.53
CA GLU A 102 50.43 -43.90 69.07
C GLU A 102 49.36 -43.07 69.81
N LYS A 103 49.46 -43.00 71.16
CA LYS A 103 48.53 -42.18 71.97
C LYS A 103 48.63 -40.68 71.70
N VAL A 104 49.78 -40.20 71.26
CA VAL A 104 49.97 -38.80 70.84
C VAL A 104 49.30 -38.57 69.49
N ASN A 105 49.51 -39.46 68.53
CA ASN A 105 48.87 -39.39 67.21
C ASN A 105 47.34 -39.50 67.33
N ASP A 106 46.81 -40.41 68.15
CA ASP A 106 45.38 -40.53 68.43
C ASP A 106 44.79 -39.22 68.96
N TYR A 107 45.52 -38.53 69.84
CA TYR A 107 45.10 -37.23 70.37
C TYR A 107 45.13 -36.13 69.30
N ILE A 108 46.16 -36.09 68.46
CA ILE A 108 46.25 -35.12 67.35
C ILE A 108 45.13 -35.36 66.35
N GLU A 109 44.85 -36.62 66.00
CA GLU A 109 43.74 -36.99 65.12
C GLU A 109 42.37 -36.64 65.75
N TRP A 110 42.17 -36.93 67.04
CA TRP A 110 40.96 -36.54 67.76
C TRP A 110 40.76 -35.03 67.77
N ASN A 111 41.81 -34.25 68.08
CA ASN A 111 41.73 -32.79 68.08
C ASN A 111 41.47 -32.25 66.67
N SER A 112 42.07 -32.90 65.66
CA SER A 112 41.84 -32.58 64.25
C SER A 112 40.38 -32.78 63.84
N ASN A 113 39.79 -33.91 64.22
CA ASN A 113 38.39 -34.21 63.96
C ASN A 113 37.43 -33.29 64.74
N LYS A 114 37.75 -32.98 66.01
CA LYS A 114 36.97 -32.09 66.87
C LYS A 114 36.86 -30.68 66.28
N ASN A 115 37.98 -30.13 65.82
CA ASN A 115 38.06 -28.75 65.32
C ASN A 115 37.92 -28.65 63.80
N LYS A 116 37.87 -29.78 63.08
CA LYS A 116 37.89 -29.85 61.61
C LYS A 116 39.12 -29.16 61.00
N ILE A 117 40.28 -29.32 61.65
CA ILE A 117 41.58 -28.77 61.23
C ILE A 117 42.57 -29.92 61.19
N PHE A 118 43.29 -30.14 60.09
CA PHE A 118 44.23 -31.25 59.99
C PHE A 118 45.57 -30.90 60.65
N PHE A 119 45.72 -31.23 61.94
CA PHE A 119 46.98 -31.02 62.65
C PHE A 119 47.99 -32.11 62.30
N SER A 120 49.22 -31.70 61.97
CA SER A 120 50.35 -32.60 61.73
C SER A 120 51.25 -32.70 62.95
N GLN A 121 52.00 -33.79 63.06
CA GLN A 121 53.09 -33.88 64.03
C GLN A 121 54.15 -32.81 63.69
N PRO A 122 54.67 -32.05 64.66
CA PRO A 122 55.75 -31.09 64.42
C PRO A 122 56.98 -31.77 63.86
N THR A 123 57.73 -31.04 63.06
CA THR A 123 59.10 -31.38 62.68
C THR A 123 60.10 -30.88 63.73
N TYR A 124 61.38 -31.24 63.59
CA TYR A 124 62.44 -30.68 64.42
C TYR A 124 62.48 -29.15 64.32
N GLN A 125 62.33 -28.61 63.11
CA GLN A 125 62.37 -27.17 62.86
C GLN A 125 61.19 -26.45 63.54
N ASP A 126 60.01 -27.06 63.54
CA ASP A 126 58.84 -26.50 64.21
C ASP A 126 59.05 -26.41 65.72
N LEU A 127 59.67 -27.41 66.34
CA LEU A 127 59.98 -27.36 67.77
C LEU A 127 61.07 -26.34 68.10
N GLU A 128 62.08 -26.15 67.24
CA GLU A 128 63.05 -25.04 67.41
C GLU A 128 62.37 -23.67 67.32
N LYS A 129 61.42 -23.49 66.38
CA LYS A 129 60.62 -22.26 66.29
C LYS A 129 59.82 -22.03 67.59
N LEU A 130 59.09 -23.05 68.05
CA LEU A 130 58.29 -22.96 69.28
C LEU A 130 59.15 -22.75 70.53
N LYS A 131 60.36 -23.30 70.58
CA LYS A 131 61.34 -23.03 71.64
C LYS A 131 61.82 -21.58 71.62
N SER A 132 62.09 -21.02 70.44
CA SER A 132 62.61 -19.64 70.31
C SER A 132 61.66 -18.58 70.86
N ILE A 133 60.36 -18.87 70.90
CA ILE A 133 59.31 -18.00 71.46
C ILE A 133 58.90 -18.40 72.89
N ASN A 134 59.65 -19.30 73.54
CA ASN A 134 59.37 -19.85 74.88
C ASN A 134 57.98 -20.50 75.01
N PHE A 135 57.44 -21.09 73.93
CA PHE A 135 56.13 -21.76 73.98
C PHE A 135 56.20 -23.17 74.58
N LEU A 136 57.33 -23.85 74.43
CA LEU A 136 57.51 -25.22 74.91
C LEU A 136 57.90 -25.24 76.39
N GLY A 137 57.23 -26.10 77.18
CA GLY A 137 57.60 -26.39 78.56
C GLY A 137 58.77 -27.37 78.66
N GLY A 138 59.28 -27.58 79.88
CA GLY A 138 60.34 -28.55 80.15
C GLY A 138 59.91 -30.01 79.90
N GLY A 139 60.80 -30.84 79.34
CA GLY A 139 60.58 -32.26 79.07
C GLY A 139 60.96 -32.70 77.66
N TYR A 140 60.47 -33.88 77.25
CA TYR A 140 60.71 -34.47 75.93
C TYR A 140 59.52 -34.18 75.00
N HIS A 141 59.75 -33.52 73.87
CA HIS A 141 58.69 -33.17 72.91
C HIS A 141 58.76 -34.04 71.67
N TRP A 142 57.67 -34.75 71.34
CA TRP A 142 57.61 -35.60 70.16
C TRP A 142 57.65 -34.80 68.87
N TYR A 143 58.48 -35.21 67.91
CA TYR A 143 58.49 -34.71 66.55
C TYR A 143 58.64 -35.85 65.54
N LYS A 144 58.18 -35.60 64.32
CA LYS A 144 58.33 -36.50 63.18
C LYS A 144 59.57 -36.11 62.36
N LYS A 145 60.38 -37.08 62.01
CA LYS A 145 61.55 -36.93 61.12
C LYS A 145 61.15 -37.06 59.65
N ASP A 146 62.06 -36.65 58.78
CA ASP A 146 61.90 -36.72 57.33
C ASP A 146 61.76 -38.15 56.79
N ASP A 147 62.22 -39.16 57.53
CA ASP A 147 62.10 -40.59 57.19
C ASP A 147 60.81 -41.24 57.74
N ASP A 148 59.81 -40.42 58.11
CA ASP A 148 58.55 -40.82 58.73
C ASP A 148 58.66 -41.50 60.12
N THR A 149 59.85 -41.54 60.71
CA THR A 149 60.04 -42.02 62.10
C THR A 149 59.86 -40.90 63.12
N TYR A 150 59.72 -41.25 64.40
CA TYR A 150 59.49 -40.29 65.48
C TYR A 150 60.68 -40.21 66.43
N SER A 151 60.92 -39.02 66.97
CA SER A 151 61.96 -38.76 67.95
C SER A 151 61.51 -37.70 68.94
N THR A 152 62.34 -37.43 69.95
CA THR A 152 62.04 -36.44 70.98
C THR A 152 63.06 -35.32 71.01
N PHE A 153 62.55 -34.11 71.19
CA PHE A 153 63.30 -32.87 71.34
C PHE A 153 63.29 -32.49 72.82
N TYR A 154 64.46 -32.47 73.46
CA TYR A 154 64.55 -32.24 74.90
C TYR A 154 64.75 -30.76 75.25
N ILE A 155 63.96 -30.28 76.21
CA ILE A 155 64.12 -28.96 76.83
C ILE A 155 64.47 -29.14 78.30
N SER A 156 65.55 -28.47 78.73
CA SER A 156 66.09 -28.56 80.08
C SER A 156 65.02 -28.28 81.14
N SER A 157 64.89 -29.19 82.13
CA SER A 157 63.86 -29.31 83.19
C SER A 157 62.70 -30.23 82.81
N GLY A 158 62.30 -31.17 83.68
CA GLY A 158 61.16 -32.10 83.44
C GLY A 158 61.53 -33.46 82.82
N SER A 159 60.74 -34.49 83.11
CA SER A 159 60.91 -35.88 82.60
C SER A 159 59.70 -36.39 81.81
N SER A 160 58.67 -35.55 81.61
CA SER A 160 57.44 -35.90 80.89
C SER A 160 57.65 -35.88 79.38
N TYR A 161 57.05 -36.85 78.68
CA TYR A 161 56.98 -36.88 77.21
C TYR A 161 55.71 -36.19 76.75
N GLN A 162 55.81 -35.19 75.87
CA GLN A 162 54.72 -34.34 75.43
C GLN A 162 54.60 -34.35 73.91
N GLY A 163 53.39 -34.52 73.39
CA GLY A 163 53.11 -34.43 71.96
C GLY A 163 52.05 -33.37 71.66
N ARG A 164 52.20 -32.65 70.54
CA ARG A 164 51.28 -31.59 70.09
C ARG A 164 51.10 -31.71 68.58
N GLY A 165 49.96 -31.26 68.08
CA GLY A 165 49.71 -31.08 66.65
C GLY A 165 49.91 -29.62 66.24
N LEU A 166 50.42 -29.39 65.04
CA LEU A 166 50.61 -28.07 64.44
C LEU A 166 49.82 -27.94 63.14
N TYR A 167 49.36 -26.73 62.87
CA TYR A 167 48.74 -26.36 61.61
C TYR A 167 49.12 -24.93 61.25
N SER A 168 49.68 -24.75 60.05
CA SER A 168 50.03 -23.42 59.54
C SER A 168 48.80 -22.74 58.95
N VAL A 169 48.60 -21.48 59.31
CA VAL A 169 47.58 -20.60 58.71
C VAL A 169 48.20 -19.61 57.73
N GLU A 170 49.46 -19.79 57.32
CA GLU A 170 50.14 -18.90 56.38
C GLU A 170 49.38 -18.73 55.05
N GLU A 171 48.94 -19.85 54.45
CA GLU A 171 48.15 -19.82 53.21
C GLU A 171 46.85 -19.03 53.38
N PHE A 172 46.22 -19.08 54.56
CA PHE A 172 45.03 -18.28 54.84
C PHE A 172 45.35 -16.78 54.84
N PHE A 173 46.46 -16.37 55.48
CA PHE A 173 46.90 -14.97 55.46
C PHE A 173 47.26 -14.49 54.06
N GLU A 174 47.95 -15.32 53.26
CA GLU A 174 48.23 -15.01 51.86
C GLU A 174 46.95 -14.84 51.04
N ASN A 175 45.95 -15.69 51.29
CA ASN A 175 44.64 -15.56 50.67
C ASN A 175 43.92 -14.28 51.09
N LEU A 176 44.05 -13.82 52.35
CA LEU A 176 43.53 -12.51 52.79
C LEU A 176 44.19 -11.38 52.00
N ASP A 177 45.52 -11.38 51.90
CA ASP A 177 46.31 -10.36 51.19
C ASP A 177 46.03 -10.28 49.68
N ASN A 178 45.53 -11.36 49.10
CA ASN A 178 45.25 -11.47 47.69
C ASN A 178 43.77 -11.20 47.33
N ARG A 179 42.90 -10.83 48.28
CA ARG A 179 41.47 -10.54 48.02
C ARG A 179 41.27 -9.26 47.19
N ASP A 180 41.95 -8.19 47.56
CA ASP A 180 41.88 -6.85 46.94
C ASP A 180 43.13 -6.01 47.27
N GLU A 181 43.41 -4.96 46.50
CA GLU A 181 44.53 -4.06 46.84
C GLU A 181 44.38 -3.45 48.24
N ASN A 182 43.14 -3.16 48.68
CA ASN A 182 42.88 -2.64 50.03
C ASN A 182 43.01 -3.71 51.13
N SER A 183 42.92 -4.99 50.79
CA SER A 183 43.11 -6.08 51.77
C SER A 183 44.57 -6.20 52.24
N LYS A 184 45.53 -5.81 51.39
CA LYS A 184 46.97 -5.82 51.73
C LYS A 184 47.33 -4.87 52.87
N ILE A 185 46.57 -3.79 53.00
CA ILE A 185 46.78 -2.75 54.02
C ILE A 185 45.93 -2.96 55.27
N GLU A 186 45.15 -4.04 55.35
CA GLU A 186 44.40 -4.42 56.56
C GLU A 186 45.35 -4.66 57.75
N SER A 187 44.94 -4.24 58.94
CA SER A 187 45.76 -4.39 60.12
C SER A 187 45.98 -5.87 60.45
N ASN A 188 47.18 -6.20 60.95
CA ASN A 188 47.49 -7.56 61.38
C ASN A 188 46.50 -8.07 62.44
N ASN A 189 45.95 -7.18 63.27
CA ASN A 189 44.93 -7.51 64.27
C ASN A 189 43.62 -7.99 63.64
N LEU A 190 43.22 -7.38 62.52
CA LEU A 190 42.02 -7.77 61.78
C LEU A 190 42.19 -9.16 61.14
N LYS A 191 43.35 -9.40 60.50
CA LYS A 191 43.69 -10.71 59.92
C LYS A 191 43.73 -11.84 60.96
N ILE A 192 44.24 -11.54 62.15
CA ILE A 192 44.20 -12.47 63.29
C ILE A 192 42.76 -12.74 63.72
N PHE A 193 41.92 -11.70 63.80
CA PHE A 193 40.51 -11.87 64.17
C PHE A 193 39.72 -12.65 63.10
N GLU A 194 39.94 -12.39 61.82
CA GLU A 194 39.39 -13.18 60.72
C GLU A 194 39.84 -14.63 60.77
N THR A 195 41.09 -14.90 61.17
CA THR A 195 41.58 -16.26 61.41
C THR A 195 40.83 -16.93 62.55
N ILE A 196 40.59 -16.21 63.64
CA ILE A 196 39.80 -16.68 64.79
C ILE A 196 38.37 -17.05 64.36
N LEU A 197 37.72 -16.23 63.53
CA LEU A 197 36.41 -16.54 62.96
C LEU A 197 36.44 -17.72 61.98
N ASN A 198 37.46 -17.78 61.11
CA ASN A 198 37.61 -18.83 60.11
C ASN A 198 37.69 -20.24 60.72
N TYR A 199 38.41 -20.36 61.83
CA TYR A 199 38.66 -21.62 62.53
C TYR A 199 37.76 -21.84 63.75
N ASP A 200 36.73 -20.99 63.95
CA ASP A 200 35.77 -21.07 65.07
C ASP A 200 36.44 -21.21 66.45
N LEU A 201 37.40 -20.30 66.71
CA LEU A 201 38.21 -20.29 67.92
C LEU A 201 37.57 -19.41 68.99
N LEU A 202 36.60 -19.96 69.72
CA LEU A 202 35.96 -19.23 70.81
C LEU A 202 36.90 -19.12 72.02
N ALA A 203 37.07 -17.90 72.54
CA ALA A 203 37.82 -17.61 73.76
C ALA A 203 36.87 -17.23 74.92
N PRO A 204 36.36 -18.19 75.73
CA PRO A 204 35.38 -17.91 76.78
C PRO A 204 35.92 -17.00 77.88
N ASP A 205 37.24 -16.96 78.06
CA ASP A 205 37.90 -16.08 79.02
C ASP A 205 37.83 -14.59 78.62
N ILE A 206 37.63 -14.30 77.33
CA ILE A 206 37.47 -12.95 76.76
C ILE A 206 35.99 -12.68 76.49
N ILE A 207 35.33 -13.56 75.76
CA ILE A 207 33.90 -13.51 75.43
C ILE A 207 33.13 -14.25 76.52
N LYS A 208 32.99 -13.63 77.70
CA LYS A 208 32.48 -14.30 78.92
C LYS A 208 30.97 -14.52 78.94
N ASN A 209 30.20 -13.63 78.31
CA ASN A 209 28.74 -13.69 78.33
C ASN A 209 28.24 -14.72 77.32
N TYR A 210 27.35 -15.62 77.75
CA TYR A 210 26.71 -16.63 76.91
C TYR A 210 26.06 -16.04 75.65
N GLU A 211 25.41 -14.88 75.73
CA GLU A 211 24.84 -14.21 74.55
C GLU A 211 25.92 -13.76 73.57
N LEU A 212 27.04 -13.23 74.05
CA LEU A 212 28.17 -12.83 73.21
C LEU A 212 28.87 -14.05 72.59
N GLN A 213 28.94 -15.18 73.31
CA GLN A 213 29.46 -16.44 72.76
C GLN A 213 28.57 -16.98 71.64
N LYS A 214 27.25 -16.89 71.81
CA LYS A 214 26.28 -17.25 70.77
C LYS A 214 26.42 -16.34 69.53
N LYS A 215 26.56 -15.03 69.74
CA LYS A 215 26.84 -14.06 68.66
C LYS A 215 28.15 -14.38 67.94
N PHE A 216 29.22 -14.72 68.68
CA PHE A 216 30.49 -15.09 68.07
C PHE A 216 30.36 -16.34 67.19
N LYS A 217 29.71 -17.40 67.68
CA LYS A 217 29.51 -18.64 66.91
C LYS A 217 28.68 -18.38 65.64
N ASP A 218 27.60 -17.61 65.75
CA ASP A 218 26.81 -17.18 64.59
C ASP A 218 27.66 -16.38 63.60
N LEU A 219 28.43 -15.39 64.09
CA LEU A 219 29.34 -14.60 63.27
C LEU A 219 30.42 -15.44 62.58
N ALA A 220 31.01 -16.42 63.27
CA ALA A 220 32.00 -17.33 62.72
C ALA A 220 31.40 -18.20 61.60
N ASP A 221 30.20 -18.73 61.79
CA ASP A 221 29.45 -19.47 60.77
C ASP A 221 29.15 -18.60 59.55
N LYS A 222 28.69 -17.35 59.77
CA LYS A 222 28.43 -16.38 58.70
C LYS A 222 29.70 -16.01 57.96
N TYR A 223 30.79 -15.71 58.67
CA TYR A 223 32.08 -15.40 58.07
C TYR A 223 32.57 -16.56 57.19
N ARG A 224 32.56 -17.80 57.70
CA ARG A 224 32.97 -18.97 56.90
C ARG A 224 32.10 -19.20 55.67
N THR A 225 30.82 -18.84 55.73
CA THR A 225 29.88 -18.95 54.61
C THR A 225 30.14 -17.89 53.54
N TYR A 226 30.45 -16.65 53.92
CA TYR A 226 30.52 -15.52 52.99
C TYR A 226 31.94 -14.99 52.72
N ARG A 227 32.98 -15.49 53.39
CA ARG A 227 34.37 -14.99 53.31
C ARG A 227 34.91 -14.87 51.89
N ASP A 228 34.50 -15.78 50.99
CA ASP A 228 34.98 -15.79 49.61
C ASP A 228 34.37 -14.64 48.78
N TYR A 229 33.31 -13.99 49.27
CA TYR A 229 32.68 -12.82 48.66
C TYR A 229 33.05 -11.52 49.38
N ILE A 230 33.86 -11.57 50.43
CA ILE A 230 34.41 -10.38 51.09
C ILE A 230 35.56 -9.86 50.24
N LYS A 231 35.46 -8.59 49.84
CA LYS A 231 36.51 -7.89 49.09
C LYS A 231 37.62 -7.43 50.03
N TYR A 232 37.26 -6.74 51.11
CA TYR A 232 38.13 -6.36 52.23
C TYR A 232 37.27 -5.92 53.43
N ILE A 233 37.90 -5.79 54.60
CA ILE A 233 37.26 -5.28 55.82
C ILE A 233 37.98 -4.01 56.28
N LYS A 234 37.21 -2.97 56.60
CA LYS A 234 37.76 -1.71 57.13
C LYS A 234 38.14 -1.84 58.60
N GLU A 235 39.06 -1.00 59.05
CA GLU A 235 39.57 -1.01 60.44
C GLU A 235 38.50 -0.69 61.49
N ASP A 236 37.42 -0.01 61.09
CA ASP A 236 36.24 0.25 61.93
C ASP A 236 35.27 -0.95 62.01
N GLY A 237 35.54 -2.04 61.29
CA GLY A 237 34.73 -3.25 61.23
C GLY A 237 33.69 -3.29 60.11
N GLU A 238 33.65 -2.30 59.21
CA GLU A 238 32.75 -2.36 58.04
C GLU A 238 33.28 -3.36 57.00
N ILE A 239 32.43 -4.30 56.59
CA ILE A 239 32.75 -5.30 55.56
C ILE A 239 32.35 -4.78 54.18
N VAL A 240 33.30 -4.83 53.23
CA VAL A 240 33.07 -4.51 51.82
C VAL A 240 33.01 -5.80 51.02
N PHE A 241 31.90 -6.04 50.34
CA PHE A 241 31.67 -7.25 49.54
C PHE A 241 32.04 -7.05 48.07
N ASP A 242 32.50 -8.12 47.42
CA ASP A 242 32.75 -8.17 45.97
C ASP A 242 31.45 -8.49 45.23
N ILE A 243 30.71 -7.44 44.88
CA ILE A 243 29.39 -7.56 44.24
C ILE A 243 29.48 -8.21 42.86
N GLU A 244 30.55 -7.94 42.10
CA GLU A 244 30.75 -8.56 40.80
C GLU A 244 31.00 -10.07 40.94
N LYS A 245 31.76 -10.49 41.96
CA LYS A 245 31.93 -11.91 42.27
C LYS A 245 30.61 -12.58 42.67
N ILE A 246 29.76 -11.88 43.43
CA ILE A 246 28.41 -12.36 43.78
C ILE A 246 27.54 -12.52 42.52
N VAL A 247 27.46 -11.50 41.65
CA VAL A 247 26.71 -11.57 40.38
C VAL A 247 27.20 -12.73 39.51
N ASN A 248 28.52 -12.88 39.37
CA ASN A 248 29.12 -13.97 38.61
C ASN A 248 28.81 -15.35 39.19
N SER A 249 28.72 -15.49 40.51
CA SER A 249 28.37 -16.76 41.17
C SER A 249 26.94 -17.19 40.83
N ILE A 250 26.00 -16.23 40.78
CA ILE A 250 24.59 -16.42 40.41
C ILE A 250 24.50 -16.79 38.92
N GLU A 251 25.10 -16.01 38.03
CA GLU A 251 25.04 -16.23 36.58
C GLU A 251 25.68 -17.57 36.15
N ARG A 252 26.74 -18.03 36.84
CA ARG A 252 27.49 -19.25 36.47
C ARG A 252 27.05 -20.53 37.18
N LYS A 253 26.02 -20.49 38.05
CA LYS A 253 25.55 -21.64 38.86
C LYS A 253 26.64 -22.34 39.70
N ARG A 254 27.76 -21.67 40.00
CA ARG A 254 28.93 -22.35 40.58
C ARG A 254 28.74 -22.71 42.04
N GLU A 255 28.09 -21.84 42.79
CA GLU A 255 27.98 -21.89 44.24
C GLU A 255 26.52 -21.59 44.58
N LYS A 256 25.75 -22.58 45.08
CA LYS A 256 24.29 -22.47 45.34
C LYS A 256 23.94 -21.52 46.52
N LEU A 257 24.72 -20.48 46.75
CA LEU A 257 24.60 -19.61 47.93
C LEU A 257 23.59 -18.48 47.73
N PHE A 258 23.45 -17.97 46.50
CA PHE A 258 22.51 -16.90 46.16
C PHE A 258 21.62 -17.35 45.00
N ASP A 259 20.30 -17.17 45.17
CA ASP A 259 19.32 -17.50 44.13
C ASP A 259 19.09 -16.32 43.17
N GLY A 260 19.32 -15.10 43.64
CA GLY A 260 19.26 -13.90 42.81
C GLY A 260 19.72 -12.63 43.53
N ILE A 261 19.89 -11.56 42.75
CA ILE A 261 20.30 -10.24 43.24
C ILE A 261 19.44 -9.16 42.57
N LYS A 262 18.94 -8.22 43.36
CA LYS A 262 18.28 -7.00 42.89
C LYS A 262 19.26 -5.84 42.95
N ILE A 263 19.48 -5.17 41.83
CA ILE A 263 20.41 -4.05 41.68
C ILE A 263 19.62 -2.82 41.21
N PRO A 264 19.53 -1.74 42.01
CA PRO A 264 18.94 -0.49 41.55
C PRO A 264 19.85 0.22 40.54
N TYR A 265 19.26 1.00 39.65
CA TYR A 265 19.98 1.85 38.70
C TYR A 265 19.95 3.31 39.15
N LYS A 266 21.06 4.02 38.92
CA LYS A 266 21.07 5.49 38.93
C LYS A 266 20.33 6.01 37.69
N GLU A 267 20.18 7.33 37.57
CA GLU A 267 19.58 7.93 36.39
C GLU A 267 20.30 7.47 35.10
N ASN A 268 19.53 7.00 34.12
CA ASN A 268 20.03 6.37 32.89
C ASN A 268 19.07 6.61 31.72
N ASP A 269 19.60 6.52 30.50
CA ASP A 269 18.88 6.83 29.26
C ASP A 269 17.74 5.86 28.92
N LEU A 270 17.74 4.66 29.50
CA LEU A 270 16.70 3.64 29.27
C LEU A 270 15.54 3.76 30.28
N GLY A 271 15.62 4.66 31.26
CA GLY A 271 14.61 4.80 32.30
C GLY A 271 14.48 3.58 33.22
N LEU A 272 15.55 2.78 33.35
CA LEU A 272 15.58 1.64 34.27
C LEU A 272 15.59 2.13 35.73
N GLU A 273 14.79 1.48 36.56
CA GLU A 273 14.74 1.69 38.01
C GLU A 273 15.58 0.64 38.74
N SER A 274 15.43 -0.63 38.37
CA SER A 274 16.22 -1.73 38.94
C SER A 274 16.22 -2.93 38.01
N GLU A 275 17.13 -3.87 38.25
CA GLU A 275 17.09 -5.20 37.67
C GLU A 275 17.18 -6.27 38.74
N GLU A 276 16.61 -7.44 38.45
CA GLU A 276 16.82 -8.65 39.22
C GLU A 276 17.50 -9.70 38.33
N ILE A 277 18.67 -10.16 38.76
CA ILE A 277 19.46 -11.19 38.08
C ILE A 277 19.22 -12.49 38.81
N PHE A 278 18.76 -13.49 38.05
CA PHE A 278 18.66 -14.87 38.49
C PHE A 278 19.53 -15.74 37.59
N VAL A 279 19.69 -16.97 38.05
CA VAL A 279 20.40 -18.04 37.36
C VAL A 279 19.91 -18.29 35.93
N ASP A 280 18.62 -18.18 35.66
CA ASP A 280 17.98 -18.54 34.40
C ASP A 280 17.33 -17.35 33.66
N LYS A 281 17.18 -16.21 34.32
CA LYS A 281 16.48 -15.04 33.79
C LYS A 281 16.98 -13.72 34.41
N ASN A 282 16.76 -12.64 33.69
CA ASN A 282 16.89 -11.27 34.18
C ASN A 282 15.54 -10.58 34.14
N ILE A 283 15.21 -9.77 35.14
CA ILE A 283 14.01 -8.94 35.18
C ILE A 283 14.42 -7.48 35.22
N TYR A 284 14.03 -6.68 34.26
CA TYR A 284 14.27 -5.24 34.20
C TYR A 284 12.99 -4.52 34.62
N TYR A 285 13.10 -3.58 35.57
CA TYR A 285 12.01 -2.74 36.03
C TYR A 285 12.24 -1.31 35.55
N PHE A 286 11.22 -0.71 34.96
CA PHE A 286 11.27 0.65 34.40
C PHE A 286 10.55 1.64 35.33
N LYS A 287 11.01 2.90 35.35
CA LYS A 287 10.42 3.98 36.16
C LYS A 287 8.93 4.22 35.90
N ASN A 288 8.42 3.83 34.73
CA ASN A 288 7.00 3.95 34.35
C ASN A 288 6.12 2.78 34.86
N LYS A 289 6.67 1.89 35.70
CA LYS A 289 6.05 0.67 36.24
C LYS A 289 5.91 -0.49 35.26
N GLU A 290 6.47 -0.39 34.06
CA GLU A 290 6.61 -1.52 33.14
C GLU A 290 7.75 -2.43 33.60
N LYS A 291 7.77 -3.68 33.13
CA LYS A 291 8.88 -4.61 33.39
C LYS A 291 9.09 -5.58 32.24
N GLU A 292 10.33 -6.02 32.07
CA GLU A 292 10.70 -7.01 31.07
C GLU A 292 11.44 -8.19 31.71
N ILE A 293 10.98 -9.42 31.45
CA ILE A 293 11.64 -10.65 31.90
C ILE A 293 12.33 -11.27 30.70
N ILE A 294 13.65 -11.39 30.72
CA ILE A 294 14.44 -11.99 29.64
C ILE A 294 15.09 -13.28 30.13
N PHE A 295 14.94 -14.36 29.38
CA PHE A 295 15.56 -15.66 29.67
C PHE A 295 16.13 -16.29 28.40
N THR A 296 17.19 -17.08 28.58
CA THR A 296 17.93 -17.68 27.45
C THR A 296 17.45 -19.11 27.23
N ILE A 297 17.23 -19.48 25.96
CA ILE A 297 16.90 -20.84 25.52
C ILE A 297 18.13 -21.44 24.83
N LYS A 298 18.11 -22.73 24.51
CA LYS A 298 19.13 -23.37 23.65
C LYS A 298 19.35 -22.54 22.37
N ASP A 299 20.59 -22.56 21.87
CA ASP A 299 21.02 -21.93 20.60
C ASP A 299 21.09 -20.39 20.56
N GLY A 300 21.19 -19.73 21.72
CA GLY A 300 21.46 -18.28 21.79
C GLY A 300 20.26 -17.37 21.52
N ILE A 301 19.08 -17.96 21.32
CA ILE A 301 17.79 -17.25 21.24
C ILE A 301 17.38 -16.84 22.66
N LYS A 302 16.96 -15.58 22.81
CA LYS A 302 16.42 -15.07 24.09
C LYS A 302 14.92 -14.85 23.96
N LYS A 303 14.15 -15.45 24.86
CA LYS A 303 12.74 -15.10 25.04
C LYS A 303 12.61 -13.94 26.02
N SER A 304 11.58 -13.14 25.79
CA SER A 304 11.21 -12.03 26.63
C SER A 304 9.72 -12.04 26.92
N ILE A 305 9.36 -11.69 28.15
CA ILE A 305 7.99 -11.37 28.55
C ILE A 305 7.97 -9.92 29.01
N TYR A 306 7.32 -9.06 28.23
CA TYR A 306 7.23 -7.63 28.50
C TYR A 306 5.85 -7.29 29.08
N TYR A 307 5.81 -6.70 30.27
CA TYR A 307 4.58 -6.28 30.94
C TYR A 307 4.39 -4.78 30.81
N PHE A 308 3.23 -4.39 30.29
CA PHE A 308 2.77 -3.02 30.22
C PHE A 308 2.18 -2.57 31.58
N LYS A 309 1.92 -1.27 31.69
CA LYS A 309 1.39 -0.63 32.92
C LYS A 309 0.10 -1.27 33.45
N ASP A 310 -0.75 -1.81 32.57
CA ASP A 310 -2.05 -2.37 32.91
C ASP A 310 -2.02 -3.90 33.14
N ASN A 311 -0.82 -4.49 33.37
CA ASN A 311 -0.57 -5.93 33.48
C ASN A 311 -0.88 -6.76 32.21
N GLU A 312 -1.21 -6.11 31.11
CA GLU A 312 -1.12 -6.70 29.77
C GLU A 312 0.34 -7.08 29.49
N TYR A 313 0.57 -8.13 28.70
CA TYR A 313 1.94 -8.55 28.42
C TYR A 313 2.15 -9.13 27.02
N GLU A 314 3.40 -9.06 26.56
CA GLU A 314 3.86 -9.67 25.31
C GLU A 314 4.91 -10.74 25.58
N GLU A 315 4.71 -11.93 25.02
CA GLU A 315 5.76 -12.93 24.86
C GLU A 315 6.42 -12.70 23.51
N ARG A 316 7.76 -12.55 23.48
CA ARG A 316 8.50 -12.17 22.26
C ARG A 316 9.90 -12.76 22.24
N GLU A 317 10.54 -12.76 21.07
CA GLU A 317 11.87 -13.34 20.88
C GLU A 317 12.88 -12.33 20.34
N TYR A 318 14.11 -12.44 20.84
CA TYR A 318 15.27 -11.71 20.34
C TYR A 318 16.21 -12.64 19.56
N LYS A 319 16.48 -12.29 18.31
CA LYS A 319 17.52 -12.91 17.47
C LYS A 319 18.59 -11.87 17.16
N ASN A 320 19.84 -12.17 17.49
CA ASN A 320 20.95 -11.19 17.45
C ASN A 320 20.60 -9.87 18.17
N GLY A 321 19.79 -9.97 19.25
CA GLY A 321 19.44 -8.83 20.09
C GLY A 321 18.40 -7.85 19.52
N ILE A 322 17.81 -8.18 18.38
CA ILE A 322 16.68 -7.46 17.77
C ILE A 322 15.43 -8.32 17.89
N LEU A 323 14.27 -7.71 18.12
CA LEU A 323 12.99 -8.45 18.12
C LEU A 323 12.76 -9.06 16.74
N GLN A 324 12.62 -10.38 16.69
CA GLN A 324 12.50 -11.15 15.45
C GLN A 324 11.69 -12.43 15.70
N GLY A 325 10.73 -12.72 14.81
CA GLY A 325 9.91 -13.93 14.87
C GLY A 325 8.55 -13.69 15.51
N GLU A 326 7.88 -14.79 15.86
CA GLU A 326 6.53 -14.76 16.44
C GLU A 326 6.53 -14.12 17.84
N ALA A 327 5.48 -13.34 18.11
CA ALA A 327 5.20 -12.76 19.40
C ALA A 327 3.71 -12.90 19.72
N LEU A 328 3.39 -12.95 21.01
CA LEU A 328 2.04 -13.12 21.51
C LEU A 328 1.72 -11.98 22.48
N TYR A 329 0.72 -11.17 22.16
CA TYR A 329 0.18 -10.15 23.07
C TYR A 329 -1.03 -10.73 23.81
N ILE A 330 -1.05 -10.59 25.14
CA ILE A 330 -2.11 -11.11 26.01
C ILE A 330 -2.78 -9.96 26.75
N LYS A 331 -4.10 -9.83 26.57
CA LYS A 331 -4.96 -8.88 27.27
C LYS A 331 -6.24 -9.57 27.71
N GLU A 332 -6.54 -9.53 29.01
CA GLU A 332 -7.76 -10.12 29.60
C GLU A 332 -8.00 -11.59 29.18
N GLY A 333 -6.93 -12.36 28.98
CA GLY A 333 -6.99 -13.76 28.53
C GLY A 333 -7.11 -13.96 27.02
N VAL A 334 -7.34 -12.88 26.24
CA VAL A 334 -7.29 -12.91 24.77
C VAL A 334 -5.84 -12.91 24.33
N ARG A 335 -5.48 -13.90 23.51
CA ARG A 335 -4.14 -14.06 22.93
C ARG A 335 -4.18 -13.55 21.50
N ARG A 336 -3.27 -12.64 21.15
CA ARG A 336 -3.15 -12.05 19.82
C ARG A 336 -1.73 -12.26 19.30
N PRO A 337 -1.51 -13.14 18.34
CA PRO A 337 -0.20 -13.36 17.80
C PRO A 337 0.15 -12.35 16.68
N TYR A 338 1.44 -12.01 16.59
CA TYR A 338 2.03 -11.04 15.66
C TYR A 338 3.43 -11.52 15.25
N LEU A 339 4.00 -10.91 14.22
CA LEU A 339 5.37 -11.16 13.80
C LEU A 339 6.23 -9.91 14.02
N TYR A 340 7.40 -10.04 14.63
CA TYR A 340 8.43 -9.02 14.58
C TYR A 340 9.39 -9.31 13.42
N ASN A 341 9.62 -8.30 12.58
CA ASN A 341 10.67 -8.33 11.57
C ASN A 341 11.56 -7.09 11.74
N ASN A 342 12.83 -7.31 12.10
CA ASN A 342 13.81 -6.27 12.41
C ASN A 342 13.28 -5.20 13.39
N GLY A 343 12.59 -5.63 14.44
CA GLY A 343 12.02 -4.73 15.45
C GLY A 343 10.67 -4.09 15.08
N VAL A 344 10.14 -4.31 13.87
CA VAL A 344 8.83 -3.81 13.43
C VAL A 344 7.77 -4.89 13.63
N ARG A 345 6.70 -4.56 14.36
CA ARG A 345 5.53 -5.42 14.57
C ARG A 345 4.67 -5.47 13.32
N GLN A 346 4.31 -6.67 12.88
CA GLN A 346 3.47 -6.97 11.72
C GLN A 346 2.34 -7.92 12.14
N GLU A 347 1.17 -7.81 11.52
CA GLU A 347 0.10 -8.79 11.68
C GLU A 347 0.48 -10.13 11.05
N LEU A 348 -0.08 -11.23 11.56
CA LEU A 348 0.14 -12.56 10.99
C LEU A 348 -0.40 -12.65 9.55
N GLU A 349 0.31 -13.43 8.74
CA GLU A 349 0.14 -13.50 7.28
C GLU A 349 -1.31 -13.86 6.87
N ARG A 350 -1.95 -14.80 7.58
CA ARG A 350 -3.32 -15.27 7.28
C ARG A 350 -4.40 -14.23 7.55
N LEU A 351 -4.36 -13.56 8.71
CA LEU A 351 -5.32 -12.49 9.02
C LEU A 351 -5.16 -11.34 8.04
N LYS A 352 -3.92 -10.92 7.79
CA LYS A 352 -3.61 -9.86 6.83
C LYS A 352 -4.14 -10.18 5.44
N TYR A 353 -4.00 -11.43 4.98
CA TYR A 353 -4.52 -11.88 3.68
C TYR A 353 -6.02 -11.59 3.53
N TYR A 354 -6.84 -12.02 4.50
CA TYR A 354 -8.29 -11.81 4.43
C TYR A 354 -8.70 -10.34 4.54
N LEU A 355 -8.05 -9.58 5.43
CA LEU A 355 -8.38 -8.16 5.57
C LEU A 355 -7.95 -7.34 4.34
N SER A 356 -6.87 -7.74 3.65
CA SER A 356 -6.26 -6.96 2.58
C SER A 356 -6.52 -7.50 1.17
N ILE A 357 -7.33 -8.55 1.00
CA ILE A 357 -7.45 -9.25 -0.30
C ILE A 357 -7.82 -8.31 -1.47
N ASP A 358 -8.79 -7.43 -1.27
CA ASP A 358 -9.20 -6.46 -2.31
C ASP A 358 -8.30 -5.22 -2.33
N LYS A 359 -7.54 -4.94 -1.27
CA LYS A 359 -6.46 -3.95 -1.30
C LYS A 359 -5.34 -4.40 -2.23
N GLU A 360 -4.89 -5.64 -2.08
CA GLU A 360 -3.86 -6.23 -2.95
C GLU A 360 -4.35 -6.34 -4.40
N ARG A 361 -5.62 -6.75 -4.61
CA ARG A 361 -6.17 -6.97 -5.96
C ARG A 361 -6.52 -5.69 -6.71
N ILE A 362 -7.19 -4.74 -6.06
CA ILE A 362 -7.79 -3.56 -6.71
C ILE A 362 -7.54 -2.25 -5.95
N ASN A 363 -6.69 -2.24 -4.93
CA ASN A 363 -6.28 -1.05 -4.17
C ASN A 363 -7.43 -0.27 -3.48
N ILE A 364 -8.29 -0.98 -2.76
CA ILE A 364 -9.25 -0.38 -1.82
C ILE A 364 -8.77 -0.49 -0.37
N ASP A 365 -9.42 0.16 0.60
CA ASP A 365 -9.00 0.02 2.01
C ASP A 365 -9.19 -1.40 2.53
N ASP A 366 -8.37 -1.76 3.52
CA ASP A 366 -8.50 -3.01 4.28
C ASP A 366 -9.92 -3.17 4.85
N TYR A 367 -10.41 -4.39 4.82
CA TYR A 367 -11.62 -4.76 5.56
C TYR A 367 -11.36 -4.66 7.05
N ARG A 368 -12.39 -4.25 7.80
CA ARG A 368 -12.33 -4.21 9.26
C ARG A 368 -12.36 -5.64 9.82
N GLU A 369 -11.55 -5.91 10.84
CA GLU A 369 -11.46 -7.21 11.52
C GLU A 369 -12.84 -7.78 11.92
N ASN A 370 -13.76 -6.92 12.36
CA ASN A 370 -15.11 -7.32 12.78
C ASN A 370 -15.92 -8.02 11.66
N ARG A 371 -15.55 -7.86 10.39
CA ARG A 371 -16.13 -8.59 9.26
C ARG A 371 -15.98 -10.10 9.42
N LEU A 372 -14.81 -10.57 9.87
CA LEU A 372 -14.56 -11.99 10.10
C LEU A 372 -15.30 -12.51 11.34
N LEU A 373 -15.65 -11.63 12.27
CA LEU A 373 -16.21 -11.97 13.59
C LEU A 373 -17.75 -11.88 13.65
N ASP A 374 -18.39 -11.23 12.68
CA ASP A 374 -19.84 -11.06 12.66
C ASP A 374 -20.50 -12.12 11.75
N PRO A 375 -21.36 -13.01 12.30
CA PRO A 375 -22.00 -14.07 11.54
C PRO A 375 -22.95 -13.57 10.43
N ASN A 376 -23.43 -12.32 10.49
CA ASN A 376 -24.31 -11.76 9.47
C ASN A 376 -23.53 -11.15 8.29
N VAL A 377 -22.25 -10.84 8.52
CA VAL A 377 -21.43 -10.08 7.58
C VAL A 377 -20.43 -10.99 6.89
N GLY A 378 -19.61 -11.72 7.67
CA GLY A 378 -18.62 -12.70 7.22
C GLY A 378 -17.72 -12.29 6.06
N HIS A 379 -16.97 -13.25 5.52
CA HIS A 379 -16.03 -13.04 4.41
C HIS A 379 -16.25 -14.05 3.27
N TRP A 380 -16.29 -13.57 2.02
CA TRP A 380 -16.57 -14.40 0.83
C TRP A 380 -15.49 -15.45 0.56
N ASP A 381 -14.23 -15.05 0.71
CA ASP A 381 -13.09 -15.89 0.35
C ASP A 381 -12.58 -16.76 1.52
N LEU A 382 -13.21 -16.71 2.71
CA LEU A 382 -12.75 -17.45 3.89
C LEU A 382 -12.92 -18.96 3.72
N LYS A 383 -11.80 -19.68 3.74
CA LYS A 383 -11.75 -21.14 3.62
C LYS A 383 -11.94 -21.82 4.98
N GLU A 384 -12.51 -23.02 4.97
CA GLU A 384 -12.68 -23.82 6.19
C GLU A 384 -11.35 -24.19 6.85
N GLU A 385 -10.32 -24.48 6.05
CA GLU A 385 -8.97 -24.84 6.53
C GLU A 385 -8.26 -23.71 7.31
N ASP A 386 -8.72 -22.47 7.15
CA ASP A 386 -8.15 -21.26 7.78
C ASP A 386 -8.88 -20.89 9.07
N LYS A 387 -10.08 -21.44 9.30
CA LYS A 387 -10.95 -21.00 10.40
C LYS A 387 -10.37 -21.32 11.78
N GLU A 388 -9.74 -22.49 11.94
CA GLU A 388 -9.14 -22.88 13.23
C GLU A 388 -8.00 -21.93 13.60
N GLU A 389 -7.07 -21.67 12.68
CA GLU A 389 -5.96 -20.74 12.87
C GLU A 389 -6.46 -19.32 13.19
N LEU A 390 -7.44 -18.81 12.42
CA LEU A 390 -8.00 -17.48 12.64
C LEU A 390 -8.82 -17.39 13.93
N LYS A 391 -9.50 -18.47 14.33
CA LYS A 391 -10.22 -18.54 15.60
C LYS A 391 -9.28 -18.50 16.79
N GLU A 392 -8.17 -19.24 16.73
CA GLU A 392 -7.11 -19.18 17.73
C GLU A 392 -6.48 -17.79 17.81
N LEU A 393 -6.29 -17.14 16.65
CA LEU A 393 -5.69 -15.81 16.52
C LEU A 393 -6.60 -14.69 17.06
N LEU A 394 -7.90 -14.74 16.77
CA LEU A 394 -8.87 -13.70 17.14
C LEU A 394 -9.57 -13.99 18.47
N GLY A 395 -9.42 -15.19 19.03
CA GLY A 395 -10.07 -15.65 20.26
C GLY A 395 -11.59 -15.78 20.14
N LYS A 396 -12.13 -15.81 18.91
CA LYS A 396 -13.55 -15.85 18.58
C LYS A 396 -13.76 -16.66 17.31
N ASP A 397 -14.95 -17.24 17.16
CA ASP A 397 -15.33 -17.88 15.91
C ASP A 397 -15.26 -16.89 14.75
N VAL A 398 -14.78 -17.38 13.60
CA VAL A 398 -14.76 -16.64 12.34
C VAL A 398 -15.80 -17.18 11.37
N TYR A 399 -16.40 -16.28 10.59
CA TYR A 399 -17.58 -16.59 9.78
C TYR A 399 -17.30 -16.35 8.29
N SER A 400 -17.50 -17.40 7.50
CA SER A 400 -17.57 -17.29 6.04
C SER A 400 -18.94 -16.76 5.64
N ARG A 401 -19.00 -16.10 4.48
CA ARG A 401 -20.23 -15.51 3.94
C ARG A 401 -20.48 -16.04 2.55
N ASP A 402 -21.62 -16.70 2.33
CA ASP A 402 -22.04 -17.07 0.99
C ASP A 402 -22.32 -15.79 0.17
N PRO A 403 -21.55 -15.51 -0.91
CA PRO A 403 -21.75 -14.31 -1.71
C PRO A 403 -23.14 -14.22 -2.36
N LYS A 404 -23.86 -15.35 -2.50
CA LYS A 404 -25.24 -15.38 -3.04
C LYS A 404 -26.20 -14.54 -2.20
N LEU A 405 -25.93 -14.42 -0.91
CA LEU A 405 -26.74 -13.66 0.02
C LEU A 405 -26.42 -12.16 -0.01
N ASP A 406 -25.37 -11.73 -0.70
CA ASP A 406 -24.99 -10.32 -0.88
C ASP A 406 -25.34 -9.79 -2.28
N ILE A 407 -26.12 -10.55 -3.06
CA ILE A 407 -26.67 -10.08 -4.33
C ILE A 407 -27.72 -9.02 -4.05
N ASN A 408 -27.51 -7.81 -4.58
CA ASN A 408 -28.50 -6.74 -4.58
C ASN A 408 -29.66 -7.16 -5.52
N GLN A 409 -30.75 -7.70 -4.94
CA GLN A 409 -31.91 -8.13 -5.73
C GLN A 409 -32.54 -6.91 -6.42
N GLY A 410 -32.62 -6.93 -7.75
CA GLY A 410 -33.09 -5.79 -8.54
C GLY A 410 -32.08 -4.64 -8.67
N GLY A 411 -30.85 -4.83 -8.18
CA GLY A 411 -29.79 -3.84 -8.31
C GLY A 411 -29.33 -3.69 -9.76
N ILE A 412 -29.25 -2.44 -10.23
CA ILE A 412 -28.89 -2.09 -11.62
C ILE A 412 -27.73 -1.11 -11.60
N VAL A 413 -26.80 -1.27 -12.53
CA VAL A 413 -25.64 -0.39 -12.70
C VAL A 413 -25.66 0.26 -14.08
N GLY A 414 -25.50 1.58 -14.13
CA GLY A 414 -25.24 2.34 -15.36
C GLY A 414 -23.76 2.71 -15.43
N ILE A 415 -23.10 2.40 -16.55
CA ILE A 415 -21.69 2.69 -16.79
C ILE A 415 -21.58 3.58 -18.02
N ASP A 416 -21.11 4.80 -17.83
CA ASP A 416 -20.66 5.67 -18.92
C ASP A 416 -19.15 5.45 -19.09
N PHE A 417 -18.79 4.63 -20.08
CA PHE A 417 -17.40 4.40 -20.48
C PHE A 417 -16.95 5.54 -21.39
N GLY A 418 -16.57 6.69 -20.81
CA GLY A 418 -16.20 7.89 -21.56
C GLY A 418 -14.74 7.93 -22.03
N THR A 419 -14.45 8.75 -23.04
CA THR A 419 -13.10 8.89 -23.65
C THR A 419 -12.05 9.34 -22.64
N LYS A 420 -12.38 10.37 -21.84
CA LYS A 420 -11.50 10.91 -20.80
C LYS A 420 -11.66 10.19 -19.47
N SER A 421 -12.90 9.90 -19.11
CA SER A 421 -13.26 9.38 -17.79
C SER A 421 -14.45 8.46 -17.86
N THR A 422 -14.42 7.42 -17.04
CA THR A 422 -15.53 6.50 -16.78
C THR A 422 -16.32 6.95 -15.54
N VAL A 423 -17.64 6.90 -15.64
CA VAL A 423 -18.58 7.19 -14.55
C VAL A 423 -19.46 5.96 -14.31
N VAL A 424 -19.73 5.65 -13.04
CA VAL A 424 -20.60 4.55 -12.64
C VAL A 424 -21.67 5.06 -11.70
N VAL A 425 -22.92 4.71 -11.98
CA VAL A 425 -24.06 4.92 -11.08
C VAL A 425 -24.77 3.60 -10.81
N TYR A 426 -25.47 3.51 -9.69
CA TYR A 426 -26.22 2.32 -9.35
C TYR A 426 -27.56 2.66 -8.69
N GLN A 427 -28.51 1.74 -8.85
CA GLN A 427 -29.79 1.73 -8.18
C GLN A 427 -29.92 0.43 -7.40
N LYS A 428 -30.38 0.50 -6.14
CA LYS A 428 -30.69 -0.67 -5.31
C LYS A 428 -32.21 -0.94 -5.30
N ASP A 429 -32.76 -1.33 -4.17
CA ASP A 429 -34.18 -1.58 -3.90
C ASP A 429 -35.02 -0.31 -3.67
N THR A 430 -34.44 0.88 -3.90
CA THR A 430 -35.12 2.16 -3.80
C THR A 430 -35.10 2.91 -5.13
N ASN A 431 -35.96 3.93 -5.27
CA ASN A 431 -35.95 4.83 -6.44
C ASN A 431 -34.72 5.75 -6.49
N ASN A 432 -33.82 5.67 -5.50
CA ASN A 432 -32.64 6.51 -5.45
C ASN A 432 -31.52 5.94 -6.34
N ILE A 433 -30.96 6.80 -7.20
CA ILE A 433 -29.82 6.49 -8.05
C ILE A 433 -28.61 7.23 -7.48
N LEU A 434 -27.52 6.52 -7.26
CA LEU A 434 -26.33 7.07 -6.61
C LEU A 434 -25.08 6.86 -7.48
N PRO A 435 -24.15 7.84 -7.51
CA PRO A 435 -22.88 7.66 -8.18
C PRO A 435 -21.93 6.83 -7.31
N MET A 436 -21.06 6.05 -7.95
CA MET A 436 -20.10 5.16 -7.32
C MET A 436 -18.67 5.65 -7.53
N ARG A 437 -17.85 5.58 -6.48
CA ARG A 437 -16.41 5.90 -6.58
C ARG A 437 -15.64 4.64 -6.96
N ILE A 438 -14.94 4.68 -8.10
CA ILE A 438 -14.22 3.55 -8.71
C ILE A 438 -12.73 3.90 -8.98
N SER A 439 -12.05 4.47 -7.98
CA SER A 439 -10.80 5.22 -8.22
C SER A 439 -9.50 4.56 -7.76
N GLY A 440 -9.52 3.33 -7.22
CA GLY A 440 -8.32 2.66 -6.70
C GLY A 440 -7.56 3.46 -5.63
N GLU A 441 -8.25 4.36 -4.93
CA GLU A 441 -7.72 5.12 -3.80
C GLU A 441 -8.51 4.77 -2.55
N GLU A 442 -7.92 5.04 -1.38
CA GLU A 442 -8.57 4.85 -0.08
C GLU A 442 -9.97 5.46 -0.07
N LEU A 443 -10.97 4.63 0.25
CA LEU A 443 -12.35 5.06 0.27
C LEU A 443 -12.69 5.78 1.58
N ASN A 444 -11.86 5.66 2.61
CA ASN A 444 -12.07 6.29 3.90
C ASN A 444 -11.64 7.78 3.94
N LYS A 445 -12.06 8.55 2.93
CA LYS A 445 -11.89 10.00 2.81
C LYS A 445 -13.21 10.69 2.44
N GLU A 446 -13.31 11.98 2.75
CA GLU A 446 -14.44 12.81 2.33
C GLU A 446 -14.60 12.76 0.80
N ALA A 447 -15.83 12.54 0.33
CA ALA A 447 -16.11 12.39 -1.10
C ALA A 447 -16.14 13.76 -1.78
N ARG A 448 -15.42 13.88 -2.90
CA ARG A 448 -15.40 15.05 -3.77
C ARG A 448 -16.09 14.72 -5.10
N ASP A 449 -16.66 15.71 -5.77
CA ASP A 449 -17.28 15.54 -7.10
C ASP A 449 -16.34 14.84 -8.09
N THR A 450 -15.04 15.17 -8.02
CA THR A 450 -14.03 14.55 -8.88
C THR A 450 -13.85 13.05 -8.62
N ASP A 451 -14.11 12.53 -7.41
CA ASP A 451 -13.92 11.10 -7.11
C ASP A 451 -14.93 10.20 -7.85
N TYR A 452 -15.98 10.77 -8.46
CA TYR A 452 -16.97 10.06 -9.29
C TYR A 452 -16.62 10.05 -10.79
N GLU A 453 -15.59 10.79 -11.20
CA GLU A 453 -15.05 10.78 -12.56
C GLU A 453 -13.66 10.14 -12.54
N ASN A 454 -13.51 8.99 -13.21
CA ASN A 454 -12.30 8.18 -13.12
C ASN A 454 -11.59 8.13 -14.47
N PRO A 455 -10.33 8.57 -14.61
CA PRO A 455 -9.64 8.56 -15.90
C PRO A 455 -9.70 7.19 -16.57
N THR A 456 -9.92 7.18 -17.88
CA THR A 456 -10.03 5.96 -18.69
C THR A 456 -8.63 5.52 -19.16
N VAL A 457 -7.75 5.22 -18.19
CA VAL A 457 -6.31 4.95 -18.40
C VAL A 457 -5.93 3.64 -17.73
N ILE A 458 -5.03 2.87 -18.36
CA ILE A 458 -4.46 1.62 -17.86
C ILE A 458 -2.94 1.63 -17.98
N GLU A 459 -2.25 1.11 -16.96
CA GLU A 459 -0.78 0.95 -16.89
C GLU A 459 -0.42 -0.53 -16.67
N PHE A 460 0.47 -1.04 -17.51
CA PHE A 460 1.00 -2.40 -17.48
C PHE A 460 2.39 -2.42 -16.83
N LYS A 461 2.50 -2.97 -15.62
CA LYS A 461 3.79 -3.03 -14.91
C LYS A 461 4.48 -4.37 -15.07
N ASP A 462 3.74 -5.46 -14.92
CA ASP A 462 4.23 -6.83 -15.10
C ASP A 462 3.09 -7.66 -15.70
N LEU A 463 2.95 -7.58 -17.03
CA LEU A 463 1.79 -8.16 -17.69
C LEU A 463 1.84 -9.69 -17.66
N VAL A 464 3.01 -10.29 -17.79
CA VAL A 464 3.18 -11.75 -17.79
C VAL A 464 2.71 -12.33 -16.45
N LYS A 465 3.12 -11.70 -15.34
CA LYS A 465 2.67 -12.12 -14.01
C LYS A 465 1.18 -11.84 -13.81
N PHE A 466 0.70 -10.66 -14.19
CA PHE A 466 -0.73 -10.36 -14.11
C PHE A 466 -1.58 -11.39 -14.85
N LYS A 467 -1.20 -11.70 -16.11
CA LYS A 467 -1.96 -12.61 -16.97
C LYS A 467 -2.01 -14.02 -16.38
N LYS A 468 -0.88 -14.51 -15.87
CA LYS A 468 -0.83 -15.76 -15.12
C LYS A 468 -1.83 -15.74 -13.95
N ASP A 469 -1.73 -14.76 -13.06
CA ASP A 469 -2.58 -14.66 -11.86
C ASP A 469 -4.07 -14.46 -12.25
N TYR A 470 -4.35 -13.72 -13.32
CA TYR A 470 -5.69 -13.48 -13.86
C TYR A 470 -6.32 -14.77 -14.41
N ASP A 471 -5.55 -15.62 -15.07
CA ASP A 471 -6.04 -16.86 -15.67
C ASP A 471 -6.17 -18.03 -14.66
N GLU A 472 -5.55 -17.92 -13.47
CA GLU A 472 -5.60 -18.97 -12.43
C GLU A 472 -7.01 -19.31 -11.94
N LYS A 473 -7.95 -18.34 -11.96
CA LYS A 473 -9.32 -18.53 -11.47
C LYS A 473 -10.34 -17.94 -12.43
N ILE A 474 -11.52 -18.55 -12.51
CA ILE A 474 -12.65 -17.99 -13.26
C ILE A 474 -13.24 -16.74 -12.59
N GLY A 475 -13.06 -16.60 -11.27
CA GLY A 475 -13.63 -15.51 -10.48
C GLY A 475 -12.72 -15.07 -9.36
N ARG A 476 -12.70 -13.76 -9.11
CA ARG A 476 -11.86 -13.10 -8.11
C ARG A 476 -10.42 -13.64 -8.11
N PRO A 477 -9.71 -13.62 -9.26
CA PRO A 477 -8.33 -14.08 -9.33
C PRO A 477 -7.42 -13.30 -8.37
N ASN A 478 -6.34 -13.93 -7.91
CA ASN A 478 -5.39 -13.34 -6.94
C ASN A 478 -4.41 -12.35 -7.62
N THR A 479 -4.91 -11.55 -8.57
CA THR A 479 -4.13 -10.50 -9.26
C THR A 479 -3.59 -9.49 -8.26
N LYS A 480 -2.53 -8.78 -8.62
CA LYS A 480 -2.04 -7.65 -7.82
C LYS A 480 -2.19 -6.33 -8.57
N TRP A 481 -2.65 -5.31 -7.87
CA TRP A 481 -2.71 -3.93 -8.36
C TRP A 481 -1.33 -3.38 -8.75
N GLU A 482 -0.27 -3.95 -8.18
CA GLU A 482 1.11 -3.61 -8.53
C GLU A 482 1.53 -4.14 -9.91
N ASP A 483 0.81 -5.11 -10.48
CA ASP A 483 1.11 -5.68 -11.79
C ASP A 483 0.37 -4.95 -12.92
N ILE A 484 -0.86 -4.49 -12.66
CA ILE A 484 -1.62 -3.56 -13.51
C ILE A 484 -2.33 -2.52 -12.64
N THR A 485 -2.22 -1.26 -13.02
CA THR A 485 -2.84 -0.12 -12.32
C THR A 485 -3.76 0.62 -13.29
N ILE A 486 -4.88 1.17 -12.83
CA ILE A 486 -5.81 1.94 -13.68
C ILE A 486 -6.14 3.33 -13.12
N SER A 487 -6.78 4.15 -13.95
CA SER A 487 -7.39 5.43 -13.62
C SER A 487 -6.41 6.47 -13.04
N ARG A 488 -6.69 7.05 -11.87
CA ARG A 488 -5.98 8.24 -11.35
C ARG A 488 -4.48 7.99 -11.18
N ILE A 489 -4.12 6.83 -10.65
CA ILE A 489 -2.72 6.48 -10.40
C ILE A 489 -1.98 6.31 -11.73
N ALA A 490 -2.56 5.57 -12.68
CA ALA A 490 -1.99 5.40 -14.02
C ALA A 490 -1.85 6.74 -14.77
N PHE A 491 -2.85 7.62 -14.65
CA PHE A 491 -2.81 8.97 -15.23
C PHE A 491 -1.72 9.85 -14.59
N ASN A 492 -1.52 9.80 -13.27
CA ASN A 492 -0.46 10.56 -12.61
C ASN A 492 0.93 10.06 -13.04
N HIS A 493 1.12 8.74 -13.13
CA HIS A 493 2.37 8.16 -13.66
C HIS A 493 2.65 8.59 -15.10
N LEU A 494 1.61 8.75 -15.92
CA LEU A 494 1.74 9.26 -17.29
C LEU A 494 2.29 10.69 -17.34
N MET A 495 1.90 11.55 -16.40
CA MET A 495 2.32 12.96 -16.37
C MET A 495 3.71 13.14 -15.73
N GLU A 496 3.96 12.43 -14.62
CA GLU A 496 5.18 12.58 -13.81
C GLU A 496 6.33 11.65 -14.26
N GLY A 497 6.04 10.65 -15.11
CA GLY A 497 6.98 9.61 -15.49
C GLY A 497 8.12 10.04 -16.42
N THR A 498 9.12 9.17 -16.54
CA THR A 498 10.18 9.31 -17.56
C THR A 498 9.62 9.00 -18.95
N SER A 499 10.33 9.41 -20.01
CA SER A 499 10.00 8.99 -21.38
C SER A 499 9.75 7.48 -21.38
N GLU A 500 10.73 6.68 -20.94
CA GLU A 500 10.76 5.21 -20.79
C GLU A 500 9.60 4.53 -20.01
N GLN A 501 8.75 5.28 -19.31
CA GLN A 501 7.55 4.72 -18.66
C GLN A 501 6.25 4.82 -19.49
N PHE A 502 6.15 5.74 -20.45
CA PHE A 502 4.98 5.90 -21.35
C PHE A 502 4.49 4.67 -22.12
N ASP A 503 5.36 3.84 -22.70
CA ASP A 503 4.99 2.63 -23.47
C ASP A 503 4.24 1.60 -22.62
N SER A 504 4.30 1.73 -21.29
CA SER A 504 3.54 0.88 -20.38
C SER A 504 2.11 1.37 -20.14
N ILE A 505 1.71 2.54 -20.65
CA ILE A 505 0.43 3.18 -20.34
C ILE A 505 -0.39 3.40 -21.61
N ILE A 506 -1.63 2.93 -21.61
CA ILE A 506 -2.63 3.29 -22.63
C ILE A 506 -3.65 4.24 -22.01
N SER A 507 -3.72 5.45 -22.55
CA SER A 507 -4.57 6.52 -22.03
C SER A 507 -5.80 6.84 -22.89
N ASP A 508 -5.85 6.27 -24.09
CA ASP A 508 -6.91 6.51 -25.08
C ASP A 508 -7.61 5.18 -25.47
N ILE A 509 -7.83 4.27 -24.50
CA ILE A 509 -8.38 2.92 -24.77
C ILE A 509 -9.73 2.96 -25.49
N LYS A 510 -10.61 3.94 -25.19
CA LYS A 510 -11.90 4.10 -25.89
C LYS A 510 -11.68 4.53 -27.35
N GLN A 511 -10.73 5.41 -27.65
CA GLN A 511 -10.45 5.85 -29.03
C GLN A 511 -9.84 4.71 -29.85
N TRP A 512 -9.00 3.88 -29.23
CA TRP A 512 -8.45 2.69 -29.88
C TRP A 512 -9.54 1.72 -30.37
N THR A 513 -10.67 1.61 -29.66
CA THR A 513 -11.77 0.69 -30.07
C THR A 513 -12.39 1.02 -31.43
N VAL A 514 -12.29 2.27 -31.90
CA VAL A 514 -12.89 2.73 -33.16
C VAL A 514 -11.88 2.98 -34.27
N ASN A 515 -10.58 3.04 -33.96
CA ASN A 515 -9.56 3.26 -34.98
C ASN A 515 -9.17 1.94 -35.66
N LYS A 516 -9.71 1.71 -36.86
CA LYS A 516 -9.54 0.48 -37.65
C LYS A 516 -8.10 0.22 -38.11
N ASN A 517 -7.25 1.24 -38.13
CA ASN A 517 -5.86 1.14 -38.58
C ASN A 517 -4.85 1.26 -37.41
N SER A 518 -5.32 1.47 -36.18
CA SER A 518 -4.45 1.71 -35.03
C SER A 518 -3.94 0.41 -34.42
N LYS A 519 -2.63 0.22 -34.56
CA LYS A 519 -1.85 -0.74 -33.79
C LYS A 519 -1.29 -0.04 -32.55
N ILE A 520 -1.33 -0.71 -31.40
CA ILE A 520 -0.68 -0.23 -30.17
C ILE A 520 0.44 -1.19 -29.81
N GLU A 521 1.65 -0.65 -29.66
CA GLU A 521 2.77 -1.36 -29.05
C GLU A 521 2.85 -0.97 -27.58
N VAL A 522 2.79 -1.96 -26.69
CA VAL A 522 2.93 -1.80 -25.24
C VAL A 522 4.22 -2.45 -24.79
N ILE A 523 5.00 -1.74 -23.98
CA ILE A 523 6.16 -2.31 -23.27
C ILE A 523 5.91 -2.13 -21.79
N ASP A 524 5.69 -3.22 -21.06
CA ASP A 524 5.49 -3.15 -19.63
C ASP A 524 6.77 -2.71 -18.88
N LYS A 525 6.67 -2.43 -17.58
CA LYS A 525 7.84 -2.00 -16.77
C LYS A 525 8.88 -3.10 -16.53
N LYS A 526 8.62 -4.34 -16.96
CA LYS A 526 9.60 -5.44 -16.97
C LYS A 526 10.29 -5.60 -18.33
N GLY A 527 9.88 -4.84 -19.34
CA GLY A 527 10.41 -4.90 -20.70
C GLY A 527 9.71 -5.92 -21.60
N ASN A 528 8.60 -6.52 -21.16
CA ASN A 528 7.80 -7.40 -22.00
C ASN A 528 7.05 -6.58 -23.04
N LYS A 529 7.11 -7.00 -24.31
CA LYS A 529 6.48 -6.30 -25.43
C LYS A 529 5.19 -7.00 -25.85
N ILE A 530 4.12 -6.24 -26.02
CA ILE A 530 2.83 -6.71 -26.54
C ILE A 530 2.44 -5.83 -27.71
N SER A 531 2.10 -6.48 -28.81
CA SER A 531 1.59 -5.84 -30.02
C SER A 531 0.09 -6.06 -30.07
N LEU A 532 -0.69 -5.00 -29.80
CA LEU A 532 -2.15 -5.02 -29.91
C LEU A 532 -2.56 -4.64 -31.34
N PRO A 533 -3.20 -5.55 -32.10
CA PRO A 533 -3.76 -5.23 -33.42
C PRO A 533 -4.93 -4.25 -33.31
N PRO A 534 -5.53 -3.80 -34.42
CA PRO A 534 -6.79 -3.07 -34.38
C PRO A 534 -7.83 -3.81 -33.51
N TYR A 535 -8.66 -3.05 -32.78
CA TYR A 535 -9.50 -3.64 -31.73
C TYR A 535 -10.41 -4.76 -32.24
N LEU A 536 -11.01 -4.61 -33.43
CA LEU A 536 -11.86 -5.64 -34.04
C LEU A 536 -11.09 -6.92 -34.44
N ASP A 537 -9.79 -6.83 -34.67
CA ASP A 537 -8.91 -7.92 -35.10
C ASP A 537 -8.31 -8.73 -33.94
N LEU A 538 -8.55 -8.33 -32.68
CA LEU A 538 -8.16 -9.16 -31.52
C LEU A 538 -8.80 -10.55 -31.62
N ASP A 539 -7.94 -11.58 -31.70
CA ASP A 539 -8.33 -13.00 -31.68
C ASP A 539 -8.31 -13.52 -30.24
N GLU A 540 -9.49 -13.94 -29.76
CA GLU A 540 -9.67 -14.50 -28.42
C GLU A 540 -9.04 -15.88 -28.25
N ASN A 541 -8.69 -16.55 -29.35
CA ASN A 541 -8.04 -17.86 -29.33
C ASN A 541 -6.51 -17.77 -29.36
N ASP A 542 -5.95 -16.56 -29.46
CA ASP A 542 -4.49 -16.36 -29.38
C ASP A 542 -4.01 -16.74 -27.97
N GLU A 543 -2.93 -17.52 -27.88
CA GLU A 543 -2.29 -17.88 -26.61
C GLU A 543 -1.84 -16.64 -25.81
N ASN A 544 -1.56 -15.53 -26.50
CA ASN A 544 -1.19 -14.23 -25.94
C ASN A 544 -2.35 -13.23 -25.94
N TYR A 545 -3.61 -13.68 -25.97
CA TYR A 545 -4.77 -12.79 -25.94
C TYR A 545 -4.72 -11.82 -24.76
N ILE A 546 -4.71 -10.53 -25.10
CA ILE A 546 -4.77 -9.41 -24.16
C ILE A 546 -5.77 -8.39 -24.68
N ASP A 547 -6.81 -8.14 -23.90
CA ASP A 547 -7.80 -7.11 -24.17
C ASP A 547 -7.77 -6.06 -23.04
N PRO A 548 -7.18 -4.87 -23.30
CA PRO A 548 -7.17 -3.78 -22.32
C PRO A 548 -8.55 -3.33 -21.86
N VAL A 549 -9.58 -3.45 -22.71
CA VAL A 549 -10.98 -3.10 -22.36
C VAL A 549 -11.54 -4.12 -21.36
N GLU A 550 -11.27 -5.42 -21.58
CA GLU A 550 -11.64 -6.48 -20.63
C GLU A 550 -10.96 -6.27 -19.27
N ILE A 551 -9.65 -6.03 -19.27
CA ILE A 551 -8.87 -5.84 -18.03
C ILE A 551 -9.35 -4.59 -17.29
N TYR A 552 -9.62 -3.49 -18.00
CA TYR A 552 -10.19 -2.29 -17.40
C TYR A 552 -11.57 -2.59 -16.77
N ALA A 553 -12.44 -3.29 -17.49
CA ALA A 553 -13.75 -3.71 -17.00
C ALA A 553 -13.68 -4.67 -15.80
N TYR A 554 -12.64 -5.50 -15.68
CA TYR A 554 -12.38 -6.32 -14.49
C TYR A 554 -12.15 -5.46 -13.26
N TYR A 555 -11.34 -4.40 -13.37
CA TYR A 555 -11.12 -3.47 -12.26
C TYR A 555 -12.40 -2.68 -11.93
N ILE A 556 -13.13 -2.18 -12.94
CA ILE A 556 -14.42 -1.52 -12.72
C ILE A 556 -15.41 -2.45 -12.01
N GLY A 557 -15.54 -3.69 -12.48
CA GLY A 557 -16.34 -4.74 -11.83
C GLY A 557 -15.88 -5.04 -10.41
N GLY A 558 -14.58 -5.04 -10.15
CA GLY A 558 -14.00 -5.23 -8.81
C GLY A 558 -14.37 -4.11 -7.84
N TYR A 559 -14.40 -2.86 -8.29
CA TYR A 559 -14.87 -1.74 -7.45
C TYR A 559 -16.39 -1.78 -7.21
N ILE A 560 -17.16 -2.22 -8.21
CA ILE A 560 -18.61 -2.38 -8.08
C ILE A 560 -18.96 -3.49 -7.11
N ASN A 561 -18.33 -4.66 -7.27
CA ASN A 561 -18.68 -5.90 -6.58
C ASN A 561 -17.70 -6.21 -5.44
N THR A 562 -17.93 -5.56 -4.29
CA THR A 562 -17.12 -5.74 -3.07
C THR A 562 -17.97 -6.22 -1.91
N MET A 563 -17.35 -6.78 -0.86
CA MET A 563 -18.05 -7.14 0.38
C MET A 563 -18.68 -5.94 1.12
N ARG A 564 -18.38 -4.70 0.69
CA ARG A 564 -19.04 -3.47 1.17
C ARG A 564 -20.28 -3.11 0.36
N ASN A 565 -20.22 -3.29 -0.96
CA ASN A 565 -21.27 -2.86 -1.88
C ASN A 565 -22.30 -3.97 -2.17
N GLY A 566 -21.91 -5.23 -1.97
CA GLY A 566 -22.64 -6.40 -2.45
C GLY A 566 -22.33 -6.68 -3.92
N ILE A 567 -23.18 -7.49 -4.55
CA ILE A 567 -23.00 -7.97 -5.92
C ILE A 567 -24.14 -7.47 -6.80
N TYR A 568 -23.80 -6.99 -7.99
CA TYR A 568 -24.74 -6.61 -9.04
C TYR A 568 -24.65 -7.59 -10.21
N LEU A 569 -25.78 -7.83 -10.88
CA LEU A 569 -25.87 -8.76 -12.00
C LEU A 569 -26.37 -8.09 -13.28
N GLU A 570 -26.79 -6.83 -13.23
CA GLU A 570 -27.37 -6.13 -14.37
C GLU A 570 -26.67 -4.79 -14.61
N TYR A 571 -26.07 -4.67 -15.79
CA TYR A 571 -25.23 -3.55 -16.20
C TYR A 571 -25.68 -3.01 -17.55
N TYR A 572 -25.74 -1.69 -17.66
CA TYR A 572 -26.06 -0.96 -18.90
C TYR A 572 -24.90 -0.04 -19.27
N LEU A 573 -24.47 -0.11 -20.54
CA LEU A 573 -23.47 0.79 -21.11
C LEU A 573 -24.12 1.72 -22.14
N SER A 574 -23.69 2.98 -22.16
CA SER A 574 -23.98 3.94 -23.23
C SER A 574 -22.85 3.93 -24.28
N PHE A 575 -23.20 4.26 -25.52
CA PHE A 575 -22.25 4.47 -26.61
C PHE A 575 -22.60 5.74 -27.38
N PRO A 576 -21.62 6.40 -28.04
CA PRO A 576 -21.91 7.48 -28.96
C PRO A 576 -22.76 6.99 -30.14
N VAL A 577 -23.54 7.89 -30.73
CA VAL A 577 -24.39 7.61 -31.90
C VAL A 577 -23.58 7.22 -33.16
N THR A 578 -22.30 7.56 -33.18
CA THR A 578 -21.38 7.33 -34.30
C THR A 578 -20.68 5.96 -34.26
N TYR A 579 -20.86 5.17 -33.20
CA TYR A 579 -20.19 3.88 -33.04
C TYR A 579 -20.89 2.76 -33.83
N GLU A 580 -20.14 2.12 -34.72
CA GLU A 580 -20.61 0.98 -35.50
C GLU A 580 -21.05 -0.18 -34.59
N LYS A 581 -22.08 -0.92 -35.01
CA LYS A 581 -22.64 -2.02 -34.22
C LYS A 581 -21.59 -3.07 -33.82
N ALA A 582 -20.69 -3.45 -34.73
CA ALA A 582 -19.65 -4.43 -34.45
C ALA A 582 -18.70 -3.99 -33.30
N VAL A 583 -18.37 -2.70 -33.23
CA VAL A 583 -17.55 -2.14 -32.14
C VAL A 583 -18.33 -2.15 -30.83
N ARG A 584 -19.60 -1.70 -30.83
CA ARG A 584 -20.48 -1.72 -29.64
C ARG A 584 -20.60 -3.12 -29.06
N GLU A 585 -20.87 -4.12 -29.90
CA GLU A 585 -20.98 -5.52 -29.49
C GLU A 585 -19.67 -6.09 -28.94
N LYS A 586 -18.52 -5.74 -29.52
CA LYS A 586 -17.21 -6.19 -29.01
C LYS A 586 -16.92 -5.58 -27.64
N ILE A 587 -17.16 -4.28 -27.45
CA ILE A 587 -16.98 -3.61 -26.13
C ILE A 587 -17.90 -4.25 -25.07
N LEU A 588 -19.17 -4.51 -25.40
CA LEU A 588 -20.09 -5.19 -24.48
C LEU A 588 -19.58 -6.56 -24.05
N LYS A 589 -19.04 -7.37 -24.99
CA LYS A 589 -18.42 -8.67 -24.68
C LYS A 589 -17.18 -8.54 -23.79
N SER A 590 -16.29 -7.59 -24.08
CA SER A 590 -15.11 -7.32 -23.24
C SER A 590 -15.53 -6.91 -21.82
N PHE A 591 -16.52 -6.03 -21.68
CA PHE A 591 -17.07 -5.65 -20.38
C PHE A 591 -17.76 -6.82 -19.66
N GLU A 592 -18.52 -7.64 -20.39
CA GLU A 592 -19.15 -8.85 -19.84
C GLU A 592 -18.10 -9.79 -19.25
N LYS A 593 -17.02 -10.08 -19.97
CA LYS A 593 -15.91 -10.92 -19.51
C LYS A 593 -15.22 -10.34 -18.28
N GLY A 594 -14.81 -9.07 -18.35
CA GLY A 594 -14.10 -8.41 -17.25
C GLY A 594 -14.94 -8.33 -15.97
N ILE A 595 -16.17 -7.83 -16.08
CA ILE A 595 -17.07 -7.73 -14.92
C ILE A 595 -17.38 -9.12 -14.38
N ARG A 596 -17.66 -10.12 -15.24
CA ARG A 596 -17.89 -11.51 -14.80
C ARG A 596 -16.69 -12.04 -14.00
N LYS A 597 -15.47 -11.82 -14.47
CA LYS A 597 -14.22 -12.24 -13.80
C LYS A 597 -14.06 -11.63 -12.40
N SER A 598 -14.63 -10.43 -12.18
CA SER A 598 -14.62 -9.78 -10.86
C SER A 598 -15.54 -10.45 -9.82
N LEU A 599 -16.51 -11.26 -10.26
CA LEU A 599 -17.49 -11.91 -9.38
C LEU A 599 -16.90 -13.13 -8.65
N PRO A 600 -17.37 -13.44 -7.42
CA PRO A 600 -17.00 -14.66 -6.71
C PRO A 600 -17.32 -15.94 -7.52
N ILE A 601 -16.46 -16.96 -7.38
CA ILE A 601 -16.59 -18.24 -8.08
C ILE A 601 -17.96 -18.88 -7.81
N GLN A 602 -18.45 -18.81 -6.58
CA GLN A 602 -19.73 -19.38 -6.16
C GLN A 602 -20.95 -18.74 -6.86
N ILE A 603 -20.81 -17.49 -7.34
CA ILE A 603 -21.83 -16.84 -8.17
C ILE A 603 -21.75 -17.37 -9.60
N GLN A 604 -20.53 -17.46 -10.14
CA GLN A 604 -20.29 -17.86 -11.52
C GLN A 604 -20.64 -19.32 -11.81
N GLU A 605 -20.46 -20.21 -10.83
CA GLU A 605 -20.81 -21.63 -10.94
C GLU A 605 -22.32 -21.89 -10.79
N ASP A 606 -23.08 -20.91 -10.29
CA ASP A 606 -24.54 -21.04 -10.15
C ASP A 606 -25.24 -20.63 -11.45
N GLU A 607 -25.60 -21.62 -12.26
CA GLU A 607 -26.30 -21.40 -13.53
C GLU A 607 -27.59 -20.59 -13.40
N LYS A 608 -28.34 -20.72 -12.29
CA LYS A 608 -29.60 -19.99 -12.10
C LYS A 608 -29.36 -18.51 -11.84
N ILE A 609 -28.32 -18.19 -11.08
CA ILE A 609 -27.91 -16.81 -10.81
C ILE A 609 -27.28 -16.21 -12.06
N MET A 610 -26.40 -16.92 -12.74
CA MET A 610 -25.73 -16.42 -13.95
C MET A 610 -26.68 -16.21 -15.13
N LYS A 611 -27.85 -16.86 -15.19
CA LYS A 611 -28.93 -16.49 -16.13
C LYS A 611 -29.45 -15.05 -15.95
N LYS A 612 -29.23 -14.45 -14.77
CA LYS A 612 -29.59 -13.05 -14.50
C LYS A 612 -28.46 -12.09 -14.84
N PHE A 613 -27.21 -12.57 -14.87
CA PHE A 613 -26.05 -11.76 -15.21
C PHE A 613 -26.14 -11.26 -16.66
N ARG A 614 -26.05 -9.95 -16.87
CA ARG A 614 -26.09 -9.34 -18.20
C ARG A 614 -25.41 -8.00 -18.24
N VAL A 615 -24.64 -7.79 -19.30
CA VAL A 615 -24.12 -6.49 -19.71
C VAL A 615 -24.83 -6.14 -21.02
N LYS A 616 -25.60 -5.06 -21.03
CA LYS A 616 -26.47 -4.69 -22.16
C LYS A 616 -26.14 -3.30 -22.69
N HIS A 617 -26.43 -3.11 -23.98
CA HIS A 617 -26.56 -1.78 -24.54
C HIS A 617 -27.78 -1.09 -23.91
N GLY A 618 -27.56 0.07 -23.30
CA GLY A 618 -28.62 1.00 -22.93
C GLY A 618 -28.94 1.97 -24.05
N SER A 619 -29.43 3.16 -23.71
CA SER A 619 -29.59 4.25 -24.68
C SER A 619 -28.23 4.82 -25.08
N ASN A 620 -28.13 5.34 -26.30
CA ASN A 620 -26.96 6.09 -26.76
C ASN A 620 -26.70 7.30 -25.84
N GLU A 621 -25.46 7.76 -25.75
CA GLU A 621 -25.01 8.79 -24.78
C GLU A 621 -25.90 10.06 -24.79
N PRO A 622 -26.18 10.70 -25.94
CA PRO A 622 -27.03 11.90 -25.96
C PRO A 622 -28.48 11.63 -25.58
N ALA A 623 -29.07 10.52 -26.02
CA ALA A 623 -30.44 10.14 -25.71
C ALA A 623 -30.62 9.81 -24.21
N ALA A 624 -29.64 9.14 -23.60
CA ALA A 624 -29.60 8.91 -22.16
C ALA A 624 -29.57 10.26 -21.40
N TYR A 625 -28.73 11.20 -21.86
CA TYR A 625 -28.69 12.53 -21.27
C TYR A 625 -30.01 13.30 -21.42
N ALA A 626 -30.65 13.25 -22.60
CA ALA A 626 -31.96 13.86 -22.82
C ALA A 626 -33.00 13.34 -21.83
N VAL A 627 -33.10 12.01 -21.65
CA VAL A 627 -34.01 11.40 -20.66
C VAL A 627 -33.71 11.93 -19.25
N CYS A 628 -32.43 12.02 -18.87
CA CYS A 628 -32.05 12.56 -17.57
C CYS A 628 -32.48 14.03 -17.42
N ALA A 629 -32.21 14.87 -18.42
CA ALA A 629 -32.55 16.29 -18.39
C ALA A 629 -34.06 16.52 -18.32
N LEU A 630 -34.85 15.84 -19.18
CA LEU A 630 -36.31 15.92 -19.21
C LEU A 630 -36.92 15.54 -17.86
N LYS A 631 -36.48 14.43 -17.26
CA LYS A 631 -36.96 13.99 -15.94
C LYS A 631 -36.60 14.95 -14.81
N LYS A 632 -35.41 15.56 -14.85
CA LYS A 632 -34.94 16.46 -13.77
C LYS A 632 -35.56 17.84 -13.86
N LEU A 633 -35.68 18.37 -15.07
CA LEU A 633 -36.34 19.64 -15.34
C LEU A 633 -37.88 19.53 -15.28
N LYS A 634 -38.42 18.31 -15.16
CA LYS A 634 -39.87 18.01 -15.13
C LYS A 634 -40.59 18.56 -16.37
N ILE A 635 -39.96 18.34 -17.51
CA ILE A 635 -40.54 18.67 -18.82
C ILE A 635 -41.37 17.46 -19.24
N GLU A 636 -42.69 17.57 -19.11
CA GLU A 636 -43.65 16.49 -19.36
C GLU A 636 -44.65 16.93 -20.44
N PRO A 637 -44.98 16.07 -21.43
CA PRO A 637 -45.91 16.40 -22.51
C PRO A 637 -47.35 16.40 -21.99
N GLU A 638 -48.12 17.44 -22.35
CA GLU A 638 -49.55 17.50 -22.04
C GLU A 638 -50.38 16.72 -23.07
N GLU A 639 -51.16 15.73 -22.62
CA GLU A 639 -52.02 14.89 -23.50
C GLU A 639 -51.26 14.32 -24.72
N ASN A 640 -51.58 14.78 -25.94
CA ASN A 640 -50.97 14.34 -27.19
C ASN A 640 -49.88 15.31 -27.71
N GLU A 641 -49.37 16.19 -26.85
CA GLU A 641 -48.29 17.11 -27.20
C GLU A 641 -47.00 16.35 -27.53
N LYS A 642 -46.31 16.82 -28.58
CA LYS A 642 -44.95 16.42 -28.90
C LYS A 642 -43.99 17.48 -28.38
N ILE A 643 -43.08 17.10 -27.50
CA ILE A 643 -41.97 17.96 -27.07
C ILE A 643 -40.77 17.65 -27.93
N TYR A 644 -40.32 18.63 -28.71
CA TYR A 644 -39.14 18.53 -29.55
C TYR A 644 -37.89 18.91 -28.76
N TYR A 645 -36.83 18.13 -28.89
CA TYR A 645 -35.58 18.40 -28.22
C TYR A 645 -34.36 18.25 -29.14
N GLY A 646 -33.27 18.91 -28.77
CA GLY A 646 -31.94 18.69 -29.32
C GLY A 646 -30.91 18.58 -28.20
N VAL A 647 -29.95 17.68 -28.32
CA VAL A 647 -28.82 17.54 -27.40
C VAL A 647 -27.56 17.95 -28.15
N PHE A 648 -26.81 18.89 -27.55
CA PHE A 648 -25.46 19.23 -27.98
C PHE A 648 -24.48 18.67 -26.95
N ASP A 649 -23.98 17.47 -27.17
CA ASP A 649 -23.03 16.82 -26.28
C ASP A 649 -21.60 17.18 -26.65
N PHE A 650 -21.05 18.19 -25.96
CA PHE A 650 -19.69 18.63 -26.16
C PHE A 650 -18.77 17.93 -25.15
N GLY A 651 -18.30 16.75 -25.55
CA GLY A 651 -17.48 15.87 -24.75
C GLY A 651 -15.99 16.21 -24.74
N GLY A 652 -15.20 15.27 -24.23
CA GLY A 652 -13.75 15.37 -24.23
C GLY A 652 -13.13 15.01 -25.59
N GLY A 653 -13.61 13.96 -26.25
CA GLY A 653 -13.03 13.47 -27.51
C GLY A 653 -13.87 13.71 -28.75
N THR A 654 -15.16 13.99 -28.60
CA THR A 654 -16.13 14.15 -29.70
C THR A 654 -17.17 15.19 -29.30
N THR A 655 -17.89 15.68 -30.31
CA THR A 655 -19.14 16.42 -30.13
C THR A 655 -20.23 15.64 -30.85
N ASP A 656 -21.27 15.24 -30.14
CA ASP A 656 -22.35 14.42 -30.67
C ASP A 656 -23.69 15.20 -30.59
N PHE A 657 -24.48 15.09 -31.65
CA PHE A 657 -25.81 15.72 -31.74
C PHE A 657 -26.88 14.63 -31.79
N ASP A 658 -27.96 14.87 -31.06
CA ASP A 658 -29.14 14.02 -31.11
C ASP A 658 -30.38 14.90 -31.07
N PHE A 659 -31.37 14.57 -31.90
CA PHE A 659 -32.63 15.29 -31.97
C PHE A 659 -33.75 14.28 -31.78
N GLY A 660 -34.88 14.72 -31.25
CA GLY A 660 -35.97 13.80 -31.06
C GLY A 660 -37.24 14.42 -30.55
N ILE A 661 -38.18 13.51 -30.30
CA ILE A 661 -39.54 13.79 -29.85
C ILE A 661 -39.75 13.04 -28.54
N TRP A 662 -40.19 13.76 -27.53
CA TRP A 662 -40.65 13.27 -26.24
C TRP A 662 -42.18 13.40 -26.18
N LYS A 663 -42.88 12.27 -25.99
CA LYS A 663 -44.35 12.20 -25.98
C LYS A 663 -44.84 11.18 -24.95
N ASN A 664 -46.12 11.23 -24.60
CA ASN A 664 -46.76 10.15 -23.85
C ASN A 664 -46.77 8.86 -24.68
N SER A 665 -46.69 7.71 -24.01
CA SER A 665 -46.72 6.42 -24.70
C SER A 665 -48.14 6.08 -25.16
N ASP A 666 -48.23 5.46 -26.34
CA ASP A 666 -49.48 4.84 -26.80
C ASP A 666 -49.80 3.54 -26.03
N ASP A 667 -48.81 2.98 -25.33
CA ASP A 667 -48.91 1.78 -24.49
C ASP A 667 -48.66 2.15 -23.02
N GLU A 668 -49.66 2.81 -22.42
CA GLU A 668 -49.62 3.30 -21.03
C GLU A 668 -49.40 2.16 -20.00
N ASP A 669 -49.74 0.92 -20.36
CA ASP A 669 -49.52 -0.24 -19.50
C ASP A 669 -48.03 -0.59 -19.40
N GLU A 670 -47.27 -0.47 -20.49
CA GLU A 670 -45.82 -0.76 -20.51
C GLU A 670 -44.97 0.48 -20.19
N TYR A 671 -45.28 1.65 -20.76
CA TYR A 671 -44.46 2.86 -20.65
C TYR A 671 -45.30 4.10 -20.31
N ASP A 672 -44.72 5.02 -19.53
CA ASP A 672 -45.33 6.35 -19.33
C ASP A 672 -45.00 7.26 -20.54
N TYR A 673 -43.76 7.17 -21.02
CA TYR A 673 -43.23 8.08 -22.03
C TYR A 673 -42.47 7.35 -23.14
N GLU A 674 -42.45 7.98 -24.31
CA GLU A 674 -41.67 7.57 -25.46
C GLU A 674 -40.72 8.69 -25.89
N LEU A 675 -39.45 8.33 -26.02
CA LEU A 675 -38.41 9.15 -26.63
C LEU A 675 -38.01 8.53 -27.96
N GLU A 676 -38.39 9.17 -29.06
CA GLU A 676 -37.96 8.81 -30.40
C GLU A 676 -36.87 9.77 -30.86
N HIS A 677 -35.68 9.27 -31.15
CA HIS A 677 -34.54 10.09 -31.56
C HIS A 677 -34.06 9.75 -32.97
N PHE A 678 -33.61 10.76 -33.70
CA PHE A 678 -33.28 10.73 -35.12
C PHE A 678 -32.41 11.93 -35.52
N GLY A 679 -31.92 11.91 -36.76
CA GLY A 679 -31.12 13.01 -37.31
C GLY A 679 -29.77 13.15 -36.61
N ALA A 680 -29.25 12.05 -36.04
CA ALA A 680 -28.00 12.06 -35.30
C ALA A 680 -26.85 12.64 -36.15
N GLY A 681 -25.97 13.38 -35.50
CA GLY A 681 -24.84 14.03 -36.13
C GLY A 681 -23.70 14.24 -35.15
N GLY A 682 -22.65 14.93 -35.57
CA GLY A 682 -21.55 15.26 -34.69
C GLY A 682 -20.25 15.54 -35.45
N ASP A 683 -19.19 15.71 -34.68
CA ASP A 683 -17.82 15.90 -35.15
C ASP A 683 -16.87 15.12 -34.24
N ILE A 684 -16.22 14.11 -34.81
CA ILE A 684 -15.27 13.22 -34.11
C ILE A 684 -13.94 13.92 -33.77
N HIS A 685 -13.66 15.07 -34.37
CA HIS A 685 -12.46 15.86 -34.15
C HIS A 685 -12.73 17.08 -33.26
N LEU A 686 -14.00 17.43 -32.99
CA LEU A 686 -14.36 18.49 -32.08
C LEU A 686 -14.59 17.95 -30.66
N GLY A 687 -13.66 18.20 -29.75
CA GLY A 687 -13.78 17.82 -28.33
C GLY A 687 -12.71 18.53 -27.52
N GLY A 688 -12.90 18.71 -26.21
CA GLY A 688 -11.96 19.48 -25.39
C GLY A 688 -10.50 18.98 -25.45
N GLU A 689 -10.29 17.67 -25.51
CA GLU A 689 -8.94 17.07 -25.64
C GLU A 689 -8.37 17.22 -27.06
N ASN A 690 -9.21 17.17 -28.09
CA ASN A 690 -8.79 17.38 -29.46
C ASN A 690 -8.44 18.85 -29.72
N ILE A 691 -9.21 19.78 -29.15
CA ILE A 691 -8.89 21.21 -29.17
C ILE A 691 -7.56 21.44 -28.46
N LEU A 692 -7.32 20.84 -27.29
CA LEU A 692 -6.03 20.94 -26.61
C LEU A 692 -4.85 20.40 -27.44
N LYS A 693 -5.03 19.30 -28.17
CA LYS A 693 -4.02 18.78 -29.12
C LYS A 693 -3.75 19.77 -30.26
N GLU A 694 -4.79 20.42 -30.80
CA GLU A 694 -4.62 21.47 -31.82
C GLU A 694 -3.92 22.71 -31.26
N LEU A 695 -4.28 23.16 -30.05
CA LEU A 695 -3.62 24.27 -29.39
C LEU A 695 -2.13 23.97 -29.14
N ALA A 696 -1.81 22.74 -28.71
CA ALA A 696 -0.43 22.30 -28.53
C ALA A 696 0.35 22.31 -29.85
N TYR A 697 -0.24 21.74 -30.92
CA TYR A 697 0.33 21.78 -32.26
C TYR A 697 0.60 23.22 -32.72
N LYS A 698 -0.36 24.12 -32.49
CA LYS A 698 -0.25 25.53 -32.84
C LYS A 698 0.88 26.22 -32.09
N VAL A 699 0.97 26.06 -30.76
CA VAL A 699 2.05 26.63 -29.96
C VAL A 699 3.41 26.09 -30.39
N PHE A 700 3.53 24.78 -30.66
CA PHE A 700 4.79 24.24 -31.17
C PHE A 700 5.16 24.79 -32.56
N SER A 701 4.19 24.90 -33.47
CA SER A 701 4.42 25.46 -34.81
C SER A 701 4.90 26.93 -34.77
N ASN A 702 4.48 27.70 -33.76
CA ASN A 702 4.92 29.07 -33.55
C ASN A 702 6.34 29.15 -32.93
N ASN A 703 6.88 28.04 -32.40
CA ASN A 703 8.17 27.99 -31.69
C ASN A 703 9.22 27.08 -32.35
N THR A 704 9.07 26.77 -33.64
CA THR A 704 9.90 25.78 -34.38
C THR A 704 11.41 26.02 -34.30
N SER A 705 11.88 27.27 -34.23
CA SER A 705 13.32 27.60 -34.13
C SER A 705 13.97 27.03 -32.86
N GLU A 706 13.33 27.20 -31.70
CA GLU A 706 13.86 26.71 -30.42
C GLU A 706 13.72 25.18 -30.33
N LEU A 707 12.59 24.63 -30.81
CA LEU A 707 12.36 23.18 -30.85
C LEU A 707 13.40 22.47 -31.71
N ARG A 708 13.74 23.02 -32.89
CA ARG A 708 14.74 22.43 -33.80
C ARG A 708 16.14 22.45 -33.20
N LYS A 709 16.52 23.53 -32.52
CA LYS A 709 17.82 23.63 -31.82
C LYS A 709 18.00 22.54 -30.77
N ARG A 710 16.91 22.18 -30.08
CA ARG A 710 16.90 21.16 -29.02
C ARG A 710 16.45 19.78 -29.49
N LYS A 711 16.17 19.61 -30.78
CA LYS A 711 15.60 18.39 -31.38
C LYS A 711 14.32 17.91 -30.67
N ILE A 712 13.45 18.82 -30.28
CA ILE A 712 12.18 18.49 -29.64
C ILE A 712 11.15 18.24 -30.73
N GLN A 713 10.59 17.05 -30.73
CA GLN A 713 9.57 16.62 -31.67
C GLN A 713 8.17 16.66 -31.02
N TYR A 714 7.13 16.74 -31.83
CA TYR A 714 5.73 16.75 -31.42
C TYR A 714 4.84 16.05 -32.47
N VAL A 715 3.60 15.78 -32.10
CA VAL A 715 2.63 15.10 -32.97
C VAL A 715 1.74 16.13 -33.64
N ARG A 716 1.56 15.99 -34.96
CA ARG A 716 0.53 16.69 -35.71
C ARG A 716 -0.80 15.93 -35.56
N PRO A 717 -1.87 16.56 -35.07
CA PRO A 717 -3.20 15.95 -35.10
C PRO A 717 -3.59 15.56 -36.52
N GLU A 718 -4.24 14.41 -36.70
CA GLU A 718 -4.54 13.85 -38.04
C GLU A 718 -5.40 14.77 -38.92
N TRP A 719 -6.22 15.61 -38.29
CA TRP A 719 -7.11 16.57 -38.95
C TRP A 719 -6.49 17.97 -39.11
N SER A 720 -5.25 18.16 -38.67
CA SER A 720 -4.52 19.43 -38.84
C SER A 720 -3.71 19.41 -40.14
N PRO A 721 -3.69 20.52 -40.90
CA PRO A 721 -2.96 20.58 -42.15
C PRO A 721 -1.45 20.55 -41.92
N GLU A 722 -0.73 20.01 -42.91
CA GLU A 722 0.73 20.07 -42.94
C GLU A 722 1.23 21.51 -43.12
N LEU A 723 2.24 21.88 -42.32
CA LEU A 723 2.91 23.17 -42.38
C LEU A 723 4.30 23.03 -43.00
N SER A 724 4.70 24.01 -43.82
CA SER A 724 6.03 24.03 -44.44
C SER A 724 7.13 24.12 -43.37
N GLY A 725 8.17 23.29 -43.46
CA GLY A 725 9.34 23.36 -42.58
C GLY A 725 9.21 22.56 -41.27
N GLU A 726 8.17 21.74 -41.12
CA GLU A 726 7.93 20.88 -39.95
C GLU A 726 8.47 19.45 -40.10
N GLU A 727 9.12 19.11 -41.22
CA GLU A 727 9.50 17.74 -41.63
C GLU A 727 10.45 17.04 -40.65
N THR A 728 11.15 17.81 -39.82
CA THR A 728 12.11 17.29 -38.80
C THR A 728 11.55 17.33 -37.37
N LEU A 729 10.39 17.96 -37.18
CA LEU A 729 9.77 18.23 -35.88
C LEU A 729 8.51 17.41 -35.64
N VAL A 730 7.77 17.05 -36.70
CA VAL A 730 6.59 16.21 -36.61
C VAL A 730 6.99 14.75 -36.71
N GLU A 731 6.73 14.00 -35.64
CA GLU A 731 6.99 12.56 -35.57
C GLU A 731 5.90 11.86 -34.75
N ASN A 732 5.78 10.54 -34.94
CA ASN A 732 4.88 9.69 -34.14
C ASN A 732 5.61 8.90 -33.05
N THR A 733 6.81 9.37 -32.68
CA THR A 733 7.61 8.81 -31.59
C THR A 733 6.92 9.00 -30.25
N ARG A 734 7.39 8.21 -29.29
CA ARG A 734 6.97 8.25 -27.89
C ARG A 734 7.18 9.64 -27.28
N GLU A 735 8.35 10.22 -27.47
CA GLU A 735 8.74 11.54 -26.97
C GLU A 735 7.83 12.62 -27.57
N ALA A 736 7.53 12.53 -28.87
CA ALA A 736 6.64 13.45 -29.55
C ALA A 736 5.20 13.41 -28.98
N LYS A 737 4.67 12.20 -28.74
CA LYS A 737 3.35 12.00 -28.11
C LYS A 737 3.31 12.58 -26.69
N LEU A 738 4.35 12.32 -25.90
CA LEU A 738 4.51 12.86 -24.55
C LEU A 738 4.58 14.39 -24.53
N ASN A 739 5.41 14.98 -25.38
CA ASN A 739 5.58 16.44 -25.44
C ASN A 739 4.27 17.14 -25.79
N THR A 740 3.53 16.60 -26.76
CA THR A 740 2.20 17.09 -27.16
C THR A 740 1.23 17.02 -25.99
N ARG A 741 1.20 15.89 -25.28
CA ARG A 741 0.31 15.71 -24.13
C ARG A 741 0.69 16.61 -22.95
N LYS A 742 1.97 16.75 -22.62
CA LYS A 742 2.45 17.62 -21.55
C LYS A 742 2.08 19.08 -21.81
N LEU A 743 2.31 19.58 -23.03
CA LEU A 743 1.92 20.94 -23.38
C LEU A 743 0.40 21.15 -23.29
N ALA A 744 -0.39 20.19 -23.79
CA ALA A 744 -1.84 20.21 -23.68
C ALA A 744 -2.31 20.25 -22.21
N GLU A 745 -1.81 19.36 -21.36
CA GLU A 745 -2.26 19.16 -19.97
C GLU A 745 -1.72 20.21 -18.99
N GLU A 746 -0.42 20.48 -19.02
CA GLU A 746 0.27 21.35 -18.06
C GLU A 746 0.27 22.83 -18.51
N GLY A 747 0.37 23.07 -19.82
CA GLY A 747 0.52 24.40 -20.38
C GLY A 747 -0.80 25.05 -20.81
N LEU A 748 -1.67 24.30 -21.48
CA LEU A 748 -2.80 24.88 -22.24
C LEU A 748 -4.17 24.60 -21.62
N ARG A 749 -4.28 23.60 -20.74
CA ARG A 749 -5.56 23.25 -20.09
C ARG A 749 -6.19 24.41 -19.33
N ASN A 750 -5.39 25.23 -18.65
CA ASN A 750 -5.94 26.37 -17.91
C ASN A 750 -6.48 27.48 -18.84
N ILE A 751 -5.94 27.62 -20.05
CA ILE A 751 -6.50 28.52 -21.08
C ILE A 751 -7.85 27.97 -21.56
N TRP A 752 -7.90 26.68 -21.88
CA TRP A 752 -9.12 25.99 -22.33
C TRP A 752 -10.24 25.97 -21.26
N GLU A 753 -9.89 25.74 -20.00
CA GLU A 753 -10.86 25.66 -18.89
C GLU A 753 -11.15 27.03 -18.25
N GLU A 754 -10.60 28.12 -18.79
CA GLU A 754 -10.79 29.50 -18.32
C GLU A 754 -10.40 29.69 -16.84
N LYS A 755 -9.30 29.06 -16.41
CA LYS A 755 -8.80 29.05 -15.02
C LYS A 755 -7.60 29.96 -14.78
N THR A 756 -7.23 30.80 -15.74
CA THR A 756 -6.06 31.68 -15.66
C THR A 756 -6.43 33.10 -15.21
N ASP A 757 -5.75 33.56 -14.16
CA ASP A 757 -5.79 34.96 -13.71
C ASP A 757 -4.73 35.78 -14.46
N GLY A 758 -5.07 36.31 -15.63
CA GLY A 758 -4.21 37.18 -16.43
C GLY A 758 -3.77 36.58 -17.77
N ARG A 759 -3.05 37.41 -18.55
CA ARG A 759 -2.58 37.07 -19.90
C ARG A 759 -1.35 36.17 -19.85
N ILE A 760 -1.32 35.12 -20.67
CA ILE A 760 -0.19 34.19 -20.84
C ILE A 760 0.51 34.52 -22.16
N ASP A 761 1.68 35.13 -22.07
CA ASP A 761 2.56 35.37 -23.23
C ASP A 761 3.64 34.30 -23.40
N GLU A 762 3.92 33.51 -22.35
CA GLU A 762 4.97 32.48 -22.34
C GLU A 762 4.59 31.30 -21.44
N ILE A 763 4.89 30.08 -21.88
CA ILE A 763 4.76 28.86 -21.08
C ILE A 763 6.16 28.26 -20.86
N LYS A 764 6.50 28.01 -19.60
CA LYS A 764 7.70 27.25 -19.21
C LYS A 764 7.34 25.80 -18.97
N ILE A 765 7.95 24.89 -19.71
CA ILE A 765 7.61 23.45 -19.66
C ILE A 765 8.85 22.57 -19.81
N ASN A 766 8.78 21.36 -19.24
CA ASN A 766 9.80 20.33 -19.43
C ASN A 766 9.37 19.38 -20.54
N LEU A 767 10.19 19.22 -21.57
CA LEU A 767 9.93 18.36 -22.73
C LEU A 767 11.09 17.39 -22.95
N PHE A 768 10.91 16.41 -23.81
CA PHE A 768 11.93 15.44 -24.18
C PHE A 768 12.42 15.71 -25.60
N ASN A 769 13.73 15.63 -25.82
CA ASN A 769 14.28 15.65 -27.18
C ASN A 769 14.16 14.27 -27.85
N ALA A 770 14.46 14.20 -29.14
CA ALA A 770 14.41 12.96 -29.93
C ALA A 770 15.34 11.84 -29.43
N ASP A 771 16.33 12.17 -28.59
CA ASP A 771 17.25 11.21 -27.96
C ASP A 771 16.70 10.71 -26.59
N GLY A 772 15.49 11.10 -26.20
CA GLY A 772 14.83 10.71 -24.94
C GLY A 772 15.27 11.50 -23.70
N VAL A 773 16.09 12.55 -23.87
CA VAL A 773 16.64 13.36 -22.77
C VAL A 773 15.67 14.49 -22.40
N SER A 774 15.41 14.65 -21.10
CA SER A 774 14.58 15.72 -20.55
C SER A 774 15.29 17.08 -20.67
N GLU A 775 14.68 17.98 -21.43
CA GLU A 775 15.03 19.40 -21.56
C GLU A 775 14.12 20.22 -20.63
N ASN A 776 14.71 20.78 -19.57
CA ASN A 776 13.94 21.43 -18.51
C ASN A 776 13.80 22.94 -18.75
N GLY A 777 12.62 23.48 -18.42
CA GLY A 777 12.35 24.91 -18.43
C GLY A 777 12.42 25.56 -19.81
N ILE A 778 11.95 24.87 -20.85
CA ILE A 778 11.86 25.43 -22.20
C ILE A 778 10.78 26.51 -22.19
N GLU A 779 11.13 27.67 -22.70
CA GLU A 779 10.24 28.83 -22.82
C GLU A 779 9.59 28.80 -24.20
N LEU A 780 8.27 28.59 -24.24
CA LEU A 780 7.46 28.61 -25.46
C LEU A 780 6.66 29.91 -25.50
N ASN A 781 6.82 30.69 -26.57
CA ASN A 781 6.02 31.89 -26.79
C ASN A 781 4.57 31.50 -27.09
N VAL A 782 3.62 32.19 -26.45
CA VAL A 782 2.19 31.95 -26.60
C VAL A 782 1.51 33.21 -27.08
N ASN A 783 0.73 33.08 -28.15
CA ASN A 783 -0.20 34.11 -28.58
C ASN A 783 -1.61 33.73 -28.10
N GLU A 784 -1.97 34.12 -26.88
CA GLU A 784 -3.25 33.74 -26.27
C GLU A 784 -4.47 34.21 -27.09
N GLU A 785 -4.37 35.36 -27.78
CA GLU A 785 -5.46 35.87 -28.64
C GLU A 785 -5.68 34.96 -29.86
N GLU A 786 -4.60 34.50 -30.49
CA GLU A 786 -4.67 33.53 -31.58
C GLU A 786 -5.27 32.20 -31.11
N LEU A 787 -4.87 31.72 -29.92
CA LEU A 787 -5.42 30.50 -29.33
C LEU A 787 -6.91 30.63 -29.00
N LYS A 788 -7.34 31.77 -28.42
CA LYS A 788 -8.75 32.06 -28.13
C LYS A 788 -9.59 32.15 -29.40
N ASN A 789 -9.07 32.77 -30.45
CA ASN A 789 -9.75 32.82 -31.75
C ASN A 789 -9.90 31.42 -32.34
N LEU A 790 -8.86 30.57 -32.28
CA LEU A 790 -8.95 29.18 -32.72
C LEU A 790 -10.00 28.40 -31.94
N ILE A 791 -10.05 28.55 -30.61
CA ILE A 791 -11.09 27.94 -29.77
C ILE A 791 -12.48 28.41 -30.20
N LYS A 792 -12.67 29.72 -30.38
CA LYS A 792 -13.95 30.32 -30.77
C LYS A 792 -14.42 29.80 -32.13
N ASP A 793 -13.55 29.79 -33.13
CA ASP A 793 -13.86 29.32 -34.48
C ASP A 793 -14.30 27.85 -34.48
N LYS A 794 -13.63 27.01 -33.68
CA LYS A 794 -13.96 25.59 -33.55
C LYS A 794 -15.34 25.38 -32.90
N ILE A 795 -15.60 26.10 -31.81
CA ILE A 795 -16.91 26.06 -31.13
C ILE A 795 -18.02 26.59 -32.05
N GLU A 796 -17.78 27.71 -32.75
CA GLU A 796 -18.76 28.29 -33.68
C GLU A 796 -19.08 27.34 -34.84
N LYS A 797 -18.06 26.67 -35.42
CA LYS A 797 -18.28 25.64 -36.44
C LYS A 797 -19.14 24.48 -35.92
N GLY A 798 -18.87 24.00 -34.70
CA GLY A 798 -19.66 22.94 -34.07
C GLY A 798 -21.12 23.33 -33.85
N ILE A 799 -21.37 24.51 -33.30
CA ILE A 799 -22.73 25.02 -33.04
C ILE A 799 -23.47 25.28 -34.35
N LYS A 800 -22.78 25.83 -35.36
CA LYS A 800 -23.35 25.99 -36.71
C LYS A 800 -23.81 24.64 -37.28
N ASN A 801 -22.97 23.62 -37.17
CA ASN A 801 -23.30 22.27 -37.63
C ASN A 801 -24.49 21.67 -36.88
N PHE A 802 -24.60 21.93 -35.56
CA PHE A 802 -25.76 21.55 -34.77
C PHE A 802 -27.05 22.17 -35.30
N PHE A 803 -27.07 23.48 -35.58
CA PHE A 803 -28.26 24.15 -36.10
C PHE A 803 -28.63 23.72 -37.53
N ILE A 804 -27.64 23.46 -38.39
CA ILE A 804 -27.89 22.88 -39.73
C ILE A 804 -28.57 21.52 -39.59
N LYS A 805 -28.11 20.67 -38.66
CA LYS A 805 -28.70 19.36 -38.40
C LYS A 805 -30.06 19.44 -37.73
N LEU A 806 -30.27 20.40 -36.83
CA LEU A 806 -31.55 20.65 -36.20
C LEU A 806 -32.63 21.00 -37.23
N GLU A 807 -32.32 21.90 -38.17
CA GLU A 807 -33.24 22.25 -39.25
C GLU A 807 -33.55 21.06 -40.17
N ASP A 808 -32.55 20.23 -40.47
CA ASP A 808 -32.76 19.03 -41.31
C ASP A 808 -33.58 17.95 -40.59
N ALA A 809 -33.29 17.68 -39.32
CA ALA A 809 -33.98 16.67 -38.52
C ALA A 809 -35.47 16.98 -38.40
N PHE A 810 -35.83 18.26 -38.28
CA PHE A 810 -37.21 18.71 -38.10
C PHE A 810 -37.86 19.27 -39.37
N LYS A 811 -37.25 19.13 -40.56
CA LYS A 811 -37.76 19.72 -41.82
C LYS A 811 -39.18 19.28 -42.19
N ASP A 812 -39.57 18.07 -41.79
CA ASP A 812 -40.86 17.44 -42.09
C ASP A 812 -41.83 17.53 -40.89
N GLU A 813 -41.47 18.21 -39.80
CA GLU A 813 -42.29 18.40 -38.60
C GLU A 813 -42.72 19.88 -38.45
N ASP A 814 -43.94 20.12 -37.93
CA ASP A 814 -44.42 21.47 -37.61
C ASP A 814 -43.92 21.91 -36.22
N VAL A 815 -42.65 22.26 -36.14
CA VAL A 815 -41.96 22.55 -34.88
C VAL A 815 -42.06 24.03 -34.51
N LYS A 816 -42.80 24.31 -33.43
CA LYS A 816 -42.90 25.67 -32.87
C LYS A 816 -41.85 25.96 -31.80
N LYS A 817 -41.42 24.93 -31.08
CA LYS A 817 -40.58 25.05 -29.89
C LYS A 817 -39.65 23.85 -29.76
N VAL A 818 -38.38 24.11 -29.48
CA VAL A 818 -37.36 23.08 -29.24
C VAL A 818 -36.64 23.33 -27.91
N HIS A 819 -36.52 22.29 -27.10
CA HIS A 819 -35.71 22.27 -25.89
C HIS A 819 -34.30 21.78 -26.22
N ILE A 820 -33.30 22.66 -26.08
CA ILE A 820 -31.88 22.34 -26.34
C ILE A 820 -31.19 22.05 -25.01
N PHE A 821 -30.65 20.84 -24.87
CA PHE A 821 -29.87 20.43 -23.70
C PHE A 821 -28.38 20.44 -24.04
N LEU A 822 -27.61 21.25 -23.32
CA LEU A 822 -26.15 21.22 -23.40
C LEU A 822 -25.63 20.09 -22.52
N ALA A 823 -24.87 19.16 -23.11
CA ALA A 823 -24.28 18.00 -22.43
C ALA A 823 -22.74 18.02 -22.57
N GLY A 824 -22.06 17.21 -21.75
CA GLY A 824 -20.61 17.13 -21.77
C GLY A 824 -19.92 18.32 -21.07
N ASN A 825 -18.71 18.09 -20.55
CA ASN A 825 -18.01 19.12 -19.74
C ASN A 825 -17.48 20.30 -20.57
N SER A 826 -17.30 20.16 -21.89
CA SER A 826 -16.78 21.23 -22.74
C SER A 826 -17.82 22.33 -22.96
N CYS A 827 -19.12 22.05 -22.74
CA CYS A 827 -20.19 23.06 -22.69
C CYS A 827 -20.03 24.10 -21.57
N ARG A 828 -19.07 23.95 -20.65
CA ARG A 828 -18.77 24.96 -19.62
C ARG A 828 -18.05 26.19 -20.16
N HIS A 829 -17.41 26.08 -21.32
CA HIS A 829 -16.64 27.18 -21.90
C HIS A 829 -17.56 28.36 -22.25
N SER A 830 -17.17 29.57 -21.89
CA SER A 830 -17.99 30.79 -22.04
C SER A 830 -18.52 31.03 -23.46
N PHE A 831 -17.68 30.84 -24.48
CA PHE A 831 -18.07 30.97 -25.89
C PHE A 831 -19.23 30.08 -26.32
N VAL A 832 -19.46 28.93 -25.67
CA VAL A 832 -20.58 28.05 -26.03
C VAL A 832 -21.90 28.79 -25.82
N ASN A 833 -22.12 29.33 -24.62
CA ASN A 833 -23.34 30.09 -24.31
C ASN A 833 -23.44 31.36 -25.17
N GLU A 834 -22.34 32.11 -25.34
CA GLU A 834 -22.32 33.32 -26.18
C GLU A 834 -22.79 33.04 -27.62
N ILE A 835 -22.26 31.98 -28.24
CA ILE A 835 -22.58 31.64 -29.63
C ILE A 835 -24.00 31.07 -29.72
N PHE A 836 -24.42 30.25 -28.78
CA PHE A 836 -25.80 29.75 -28.73
C PHE A 836 -26.83 30.88 -28.62
N GLU A 837 -26.60 31.90 -27.78
CA GLU A 837 -27.47 33.07 -27.67
C GLU A 837 -27.61 33.84 -29.00
N LYS A 838 -26.51 33.97 -29.75
CA LYS A 838 -26.53 34.55 -31.12
C LYS A 838 -27.45 33.74 -32.05
N TYR A 839 -27.31 32.41 -32.08
CA TYR A 839 -28.16 31.56 -32.92
C TYR A 839 -29.64 31.55 -32.48
N VAL A 840 -29.92 31.64 -31.17
CA VAL A 840 -31.30 31.80 -30.67
C VAL A 840 -31.93 33.08 -31.20
N ALA A 841 -31.18 34.18 -31.22
CA ALA A 841 -31.67 35.43 -31.80
C ALA A 841 -31.92 35.32 -33.31
N GLU A 842 -31.06 34.62 -34.05
CA GLU A 842 -31.20 34.39 -35.50
C GLU A 842 -32.37 33.45 -35.86
N MET A 843 -32.69 32.48 -34.99
CA MET A 843 -33.76 31.49 -35.20
C MET A 843 -35.13 31.92 -34.68
N LYS A 844 -35.22 33.06 -33.98
CA LYS A 844 -36.43 33.51 -33.27
C LYS A 844 -37.69 33.60 -34.14
N ASP A 845 -37.53 33.96 -35.41
CA ASP A 845 -38.65 34.07 -36.36
C ASP A 845 -39.07 32.71 -36.96
N LYS A 846 -38.25 31.67 -36.80
CA LYS A 846 -38.52 30.31 -37.29
C LYS A 846 -39.12 29.41 -36.21
N MET A 847 -38.54 29.41 -35.01
CA MET A 847 -38.99 28.58 -33.88
C MET A 847 -38.51 29.15 -32.54
N GLU A 848 -39.23 28.86 -31.46
CA GLU A 848 -38.78 29.15 -30.10
C GLU A 848 -37.72 28.14 -29.65
N LEU A 849 -36.56 28.62 -29.21
CA LEU A 849 -35.48 27.78 -28.70
C LEU A 849 -35.26 28.04 -27.22
N ILE A 850 -35.38 27.00 -26.39
CA ILE A 850 -35.07 27.08 -24.95
C ILE A 850 -33.79 26.29 -24.67
N ILE A 851 -32.77 26.99 -24.19
CA ILE A 851 -31.47 26.38 -23.88
C ILE A 851 -31.38 26.08 -22.39
N TYR A 852 -30.99 24.86 -22.08
CA TYR A 852 -30.67 24.41 -20.73
C TYR A 852 -29.18 24.10 -20.66
N ASP A 853 -28.45 24.96 -19.96
CA ASP A 853 -27.04 24.75 -19.69
C ASP A 853 -26.82 23.74 -18.55
N LEU A 854 -25.55 23.45 -18.27
CA LEU A 854 -25.16 22.51 -17.21
C LEU A 854 -25.56 23.00 -15.80
N LYS A 855 -25.74 24.31 -15.60
CA LYS A 855 -26.16 24.87 -14.30
C LYS A 855 -27.64 24.65 -14.07
N ALA A 856 -28.48 24.86 -15.09
CA ALA A 856 -29.92 24.64 -15.01
C ALA A 856 -30.26 23.21 -14.54
N ILE A 857 -29.55 22.21 -15.06
CA ILE A 857 -29.74 20.81 -14.65
C ILE A 857 -29.26 20.59 -13.21
N LYS A 858 -28.09 21.14 -12.84
CA LYS A 858 -27.53 21.00 -11.49
C LYS A 858 -28.36 21.68 -10.40
N GLU A 859 -28.97 22.83 -10.71
CA GLU A 859 -29.79 23.61 -9.77
C GLU A 859 -31.22 23.08 -9.64
N SER A 860 -31.72 22.36 -10.65
CA SER A 860 -33.06 21.75 -10.62
C SER A 860 -33.19 20.54 -9.68
N ASP A 861 -32.08 19.96 -9.24
CA ASP A 861 -32.04 18.82 -8.34
C ASP A 861 -31.58 19.23 -6.94
N ASN A 862 -32.32 18.78 -5.91
CA ASN A 862 -31.89 18.95 -4.51
C ASN A 862 -30.65 18.10 -4.17
N ASP A 863 -30.26 17.16 -5.06
CA ASP A 863 -29.06 16.34 -4.96
C ASP A 863 -27.97 16.84 -5.93
N SER A 864 -26.96 17.51 -5.40
CA SER A 864 -25.97 18.32 -6.12
C SER A 864 -24.97 17.55 -7.01
N LYS A 865 -25.24 16.27 -7.32
CA LYS A 865 -24.28 15.31 -7.88
C LYS A 865 -24.49 15.00 -9.36
N ILE A 866 -25.55 15.52 -9.98
CA ILE A 866 -25.76 15.40 -11.42
C ILE A 866 -24.97 16.50 -12.13
N THR A 867 -24.06 16.10 -13.01
CA THR A 867 -23.27 16.98 -13.87
C THR A 867 -23.50 16.63 -15.35
N GLY A 868 -22.98 17.45 -16.26
CA GLY A 868 -23.00 17.17 -17.70
C GLY A 868 -22.39 15.81 -18.10
N LYS A 869 -21.57 15.21 -17.23
CA LYS A 869 -21.01 13.86 -17.44
C LYS A 869 -21.81 12.77 -16.75
N THR A 870 -22.13 12.94 -15.47
CA THR A 870 -22.84 11.88 -14.74
C THR A 870 -24.27 11.70 -15.28
N GLY A 871 -24.87 12.73 -15.87
CA GLY A 871 -26.22 12.69 -16.42
C GLY A 871 -26.47 11.55 -17.41
N VAL A 872 -25.48 11.17 -18.23
CA VAL A 872 -25.56 10.02 -19.14
C VAL A 872 -25.80 8.72 -18.36
N ALA A 873 -25.00 8.48 -17.32
CA ALA A 873 -25.10 7.28 -16.50
C ALA A 873 -26.44 7.20 -15.74
N TYR A 874 -26.97 8.32 -15.25
CA TYR A 874 -28.33 8.37 -14.66
C TYR A 874 -29.40 8.09 -15.72
N GLY A 875 -29.25 8.70 -16.90
CA GLY A 875 -30.08 8.48 -18.08
C GLY A 875 -30.25 7.01 -18.42
N LEU A 876 -29.15 6.25 -18.44
CA LEU A 876 -29.14 4.81 -18.68
C LEU A 876 -30.05 4.03 -17.73
N ILE A 877 -30.11 4.42 -16.46
CA ILE A 877 -31.00 3.77 -15.49
C ILE A 877 -32.46 4.14 -15.78
N TYR A 878 -32.75 5.41 -16.09
CA TYR A 878 -34.12 5.84 -16.42
C TYR A 878 -34.65 5.21 -17.71
N SER A 879 -33.80 5.05 -18.73
CA SER A 879 -34.16 4.55 -20.06
C SER A 879 -33.93 3.05 -20.24
N ARG A 880 -33.60 2.33 -19.17
CA ARG A 880 -33.35 0.89 -19.23
C ARG A 880 -34.57 0.12 -19.71
N LYS A 881 -34.33 -1.03 -20.34
CA LYS A 881 -35.41 -1.97 -20.67
C LYS A 881 -36.09 -2.48 -19.39
N GLY A 882 -37.41 -2.31 -19.29
CA GLY A 882 -38.18 -2.56 -18.06
C GLY A 882 -38.35 -1.34 -17.15
N GLY A 883 -37.82 -0.18 -17.54
CA GLY A 883 -38.25 1.12 -17.01
C GLY A 883 -39.52 1.63 -17.70
N ARG A 884 -40.02 2.79 -17.27
CA ARG A 884 -41.25 3.42 -17.79
C ARG A 884 -41.02 4.36 -18.99
N ILE A 885 -39.82 4.34 -19.56
CA ILE A 885 -39.44 5.22 -20.67
C ILE A 885 -38.92 4.37 -21.81
N ARG A 886 -39.62 4.41 -22.95
CA ARG A 886 -39.22 3.71 -24.17
C ARG A 886 -38.35 4.62 -25.02
N VAL A 887 -37.08 4.27 -25.19
CA VAL A 887 -36.16 4.98 -26.11
C VAL A 887 -36.06 4.21 -27.43
N THR A 888 -36.29 4.91 -28.54
CA THR A 888 -36.21 4.35 -29.90
C THR A 888 -35.32 5.23 -30.78
N ASN A 889 -34.27 4.63 -31.36
CA ASN A 889 -33.52 5.22 -32.47
C ASN A 889 -34.30 4.94 -33.77
N ARG A 890 -34.85 5.97 -34.42
CA ARG A 890 -35.61 5.82 -35.67
C ARG A 890 -34.66 5.49 -36.83
N ASP A 891 -33.55 6.21 -36.93
CA ASP A 891 -32.57 6.05 -38.02
C ASP A 891 -31.94 4.65 -38.02
N GLU A 892 -31.43 4.18 -36.87
CA GLU A 892 -30.85 2.83 -36.78
C GLU A 892 -31.88 1.75 -37.11
N LYS A 893 -33.15 1.89 -36.69
CA LYS A 893 -34.19 0.89 -36.99
C LYS A 893 -34.55 0.78 -38.47
N GLU A 894 -34.41 1.87 -39.23
CA GLU A 894 -34.70 1.89 -40.67
C GLU A 894 -33.55 1.32 -41.49
N ASN A 895 -32.32 1.33 -40.96
CA ASN A 895 -31.14 0.79 -41.62
C ASN A 895 -31.09 -0.74 -41.59
N VAL A 896 -30.52 -1.31 -42.65
CA VAL A 896 -30.28 -2.76 -42.75
C VAL A 896 -29.44 -3.23 -41.56
N ALA A 897 -29.90 -4.29 -40.89
CA ALA A 897 -29.26 -4.91 -39.72
C ALA A 897 -29.13 -4.02 -38.45
N ASN A 898 -29.91 -2.93 -38.36
CA ASN A 898 -29.83 -1.92 -37.30
C ASN A 898 -28.44 -1.25 -37.21
N GLU A 899 -27.85 -0.92 -38.35
CA GLU A 899 -26.57 -0.21 -38.42
C GLU A 899 -26.76 1.31 -38.33
N ILE A 900 -25.71 2.03 -37.94
CA ILE A 900 -25.71 3.50 -37.98
C ILE A 900 -25.84 4.02 -39.41
N ASN A 901 -26.22 5.30 -39.56
CA ASN A 901 -26.25 5.99 -40.84
C ASN A 901 -24.87 6.05 -41.50
N PHE A 902 -24.85 6.27 -42.82
CA PHE A 902 -23.61 6.53 -43.55
C PHE A 902 -22.90 7.76 -42.99
N LYS A 903 -21.58 7.69 -42.75
CA LYS A 903 -20.86 8.72 -42.00
C LYS A 903 -20.58 10.00 -42.80
N PHE A 904 -20.62 9.91 -44.13
CA PHE A 904 -20.11 10.95 -45.00
C PHE A 904 -21.18 11.55 -45.91
N TYR A 905 -21.03 12.83 -46.19
CA TYR A 905 -21.56 13.45 -47.40
C TYR A 905 -20.58 13.18 -48.52
N LEU A 906 -21.07 12.68 -49.65
CA LEU A 906 -20.23 12.32 -50.80
C LEU A 906 -20.85 12.84 -52.08
N GLY A 907 -20.01 13.39 -52.95
CA GLY A 907 -20.44 13.83 -54.27
C GLY A 907 -19.29 14.33 -55.12
N ASN A 908 -19.55 15.39 -55.90
CA ASN A 908 -18.62 15.93 -56.87
C ASN A 908 -18.41 17.44 -56.69
N SER A 909 -17.44 17.98 -57.45
CA SER A 909 -17.19 19.42 -57.55
C SER A 909 -18.09 20.04 -58.62
N LYS A 910 -18.82 21.09 -58.25
CA LYS A 910 -19.62 21.88 -59.19
C LYS A 910 -19.40 23.37 -58.95
N LYS A 911 -18.64 24.02 -59.85
CA LYS A 911 -18.26 25.44 -59.75
C LYS A 911 -17.54 25.75 -58.42
N ASP A 912 -16.54 24.93 -58.09
CA ASP A 912 -15.72 25.03 -56.88
C ASP A 912 -16.50 24.90 -55.55
N LYS A 913 -17.71 24.33 -55.63
CA LYS A 913 -18.56 24.01 -54.48
C LYS A 913 -18.84 22.53 -54.43
N PHE A 914 -18.96 22.03 -53.21
CA PHE A 914 -19.36 20.66 -52.95
C PHE A 914 -20.83 20.45 -53.34
N ASN A 915 -21.07 19.47 -54.22
CA ASN A 915 -22.39 19.05 -54.62
C ASN A 915 -22.68 17.67 -54.00
N PRO A 916 -23.46 17.58 -52.91
CA PRO A 916 -23.77 16.31 -52.24
C PRO A 916 -24.65 15.42 -53.12
N ILE A 917 -24.37 14.12 -53.15
CA ILE A 917 -25.12 13.10 -53.89
C ILE A 917 -25.58 12.00 -52.93
N ILE A 918 -24.64 11.42 -52.19
CA ILE A 918 -24.92 10.54 -51.06
C ILE A 918 -24.80 11.39 -49.79
N THR A 919 -25.75 11.22 -48.88
CA THR A 919 -25.81 11.88 -47.58
C THR A 919 -25.93 10.84 -46.48
N PRO A 920 -25.71 11.19 -45.21
CA PRO A 920 -25.97 10.27 -44.10
C PRO A 920 -27.39 9.69 -44.06
N SER A 921 -28.39 10.42 -44.57
CA SER A 921 -29.78 9.95 -44.70
C SER A 921 -30.06 9.07 -45.93
N SER A 922 -29.06 8.85 -46.80
CA SER A 922 -29.22 8.01 -47.98
C SER A 922 -29.26 6.53 -47.59
N SER A 923 -30.23 5.77 -48.13
CA SER A 923 -30.36 4.34 -47.85
C SER A 923 -29.18 3.52 -48.39
N TYR A 924 -28.74 2.54 -47.61
CA TYR A 924 -27.74 1.57 -48.06
C TYR A 924 -28.20 0.78 -49.29
N GLY A 925 -27.25 0.45 -50.16
CA GLY A 925 -27.47 -0.43 -51.32
C GLY A 925 -28.09 0.24 -52.56
N LYS A 926 -28.53 1.49 -52.47
CA LYS A 926 -29.12 2.23 -53.59
C LYS A 926 -28.06 2.99 -54.38
N PHE A 927 -28.00 2.76 -55.69
CA PHE A 927 -27.12 3.48 -56.60
C PHE A 927 -27.67 4.87 -56.93
N GLU A 928 -26.81 5.87 -56.82
CA GLU A 928 -27.05 7.27 -57.16
C GLU A 928 -26.05 7.71 -58.25
N TYR A 929 -26.50 8.56 -59.16
CA TYR A 929 -25.70 9.02 -60.30
C TYR A 929 -24.65 10.05 -59.86
N LEU A 930 -23.37 9.75 -60.08
CA LEU A 930 -22.26 10.65 -59.77
C LEU A 930 -21.94 11.60 -60.92
N GLY A 931 -21.88 11.08 -62.15
CA GLY A 931 -21.42 11.84 -63.31
C GLY A 931 -21.08 10.99 -64.53
N ILE A 932 -20.52 11.63 -65.54
CA ILE A 932 -20.01 10.98 -66.75
C ILE A 932 -18.51 10.69 -66.53
N LEU A 933 -18.07 9.50 -66.93
CA LEU A 933 -16.65 9.15 -66.91
C LEU A 933 -15.91 9.94 -68.00
N THR A 934 -14.84 10.63 -67.62
CA THR A 934 -14.04 11.46 -68.54
C THR A 934 -12.59 11.01 -68.68
N SER A 935 -12.15 10.08 -67.83
CA SER A 935 -10.80 9.49 -67.80
C SER A 935 -10.91 8.11 -67.15
N ASP A 936 -9.87 7.30 -67.29
CA ASP A 936 -9.58 6.10 -66.50
C ASP A 936 -9.46 6.33 -64.97
N ILE A 937 -9.43 7.59 -64.53
CA ILE A 937 -9.47 7.99 -63.12
C ILE A 937 -10.63 8.97 -62.91
N PHE A 938 -11.43 8.72 -61.88
CA PHE A 938 -12.43 9.71 -61.43
C PHE A 938 -12.23 10.08 -59.96
N GLU A 939 -12.69 11.28 -59.62
CA GLU A 939 -12.58 11.83 -58.27
C GLU A 939 -13.95 11.83 -57.60
N ILE A 940 -13.96 11.42 -56.34
CA ILE A 940 -15.08 11.66 -55.42
C ILE A 940 -14.61 12.61 -54.32
N TYR A 941 -15.52 13.50 -53.93
CA TYR A 941 -15.32 14.41 -52.82
C TYR A 941 -16.18 13.91 -51.67
N TYR A 942 -15.65 13.91 -50.45
CA TYR A 942 -16.39 13.47 -49.27
C TYR A 942 -16.01 14.25 -48.00
N THR A 943 -16.95 14.41 -47.08
CA THR A 943 -16.77 15.11 -45.81
C THR A 943 -17.76 14.59 -44.77
N SER A 944 -17.43 14.67 -43.49
CA SER A 944 -18.37 14.44 -42.39
C SER A 944 -19.15 15.70 -41.99
N SER A 945 -18.79 16.86 -42.54
CA SER A 945 -19.38 18.16 -42.16
C SER A 945 -20.83 18.30 -42.65
N PRO A 946 -21.79 18.58 -41.76
CA PRO A 946 -23.18 18.90 -42.14
C PRO A 946 -23.34 20.07 -43.10
N GLU A 947 -22.36 20.99 -43.17
CA GLU A 947 -22.40 22.13 -44.12
C GLU A 947 -22.54 21.69 -45.58
N ALA A 948 -22.04 20.49 -45.91
CA ALA A 948 -22.14 19.88 -47.23
C ALA A 948 -23.58 19.82 -47.76
N GLN A 949 -24.54 19.59 -46.87
CA GLN A 949 -25.96 19.48 -47.19
C GLN A 949 -26.55 20.77 -47.78
N THR A 950 -25.96 21.92 -47.46
CA THR A 950 -26.43 23.22 -47.94
C THR A 950 -26.18 23.43 -49.44
N GLY A 951 -25.32 22.61 -50.07
CA GLY A 951 -24.84 22.81 -51.44
C GLY A 951 -24.02 24.10 -51.63
N LYS A 952 -23.65 24.77 -50.54
CA LYS A 952 -22.90 26.03 -50.54
C LYS A 952 -21.47 25.89 -50.00
N MET A 953 -21.12 24.72 -49.45
CA MET A 953 -19.79 24.42 -48.95
C MET A 953 -18.77 24.60 -50.09
N ALA A 954 -17.77 25.44 -49.86
CA ALA A 954 -16.68 25.63 -50.81
C ALA A 954 -15.75 24.41 -50.76
N ILE A 955 -15.10 24.09 -51.89
CA ILE A 955 -14.04 23.09 -51.88
C ILE A 955 -12.77 23.75 -51.37
N GLY A 956 -12.47 23.50 -50.10
CA GLY A 956 -11.30 24.05 -49.42
C GLY A 956 -10.02 23.30 -49.77
N LYS A 957 -8.93 23.71 -49.10
CA LYS A 957 -7.63 23.04 -49.21
C LYS A 957 -7.68 21.62 -48.64
N ASP A 958 -8.38 21.42 -47.52
CA ASP A 958 -8.32 20.19 -46.71
C ASP A 958 -9.70 19.51 -46.51
N ASP A 959 -10.81 20.22 -46.77
CA ASP A 959 -12.19 19.72 -46.61
C ASP A 959 -13.07 20.33 -47.73
N PRO A 960 -13.85 19.54 -48.49
CA PRO A 960 -14.01 18.09 -48.45
C PRO A 960 -12.76 17.34 -48.95
N LYS A 961 -12.51 16.14 -48.38
CA LYS A 961 -11.44 15.22 -48.81
C LYS A 961 -11.70 14.71 -50.23
N ILE A 962 -10.63 14.39 -50.95
CA ILE A 962 -10.68 13.84 -52.31
C ILE A 962 -10.22 12.39 -52.28
N LYS A 963 -11.00 11.46 -52.83
CA LYS A 963 -10.55 10.09 -53.15
C LYS A 963 -10.49 9.94 -54.67
N ARG A 964 -9.34 9.51 -55.17
CA ARG A 964 -9.13 9.19 -56.59
C ARG A 964 -9.29 7.69 -56.80
N ILE A 965 -10.11 7.30 -57.76
CA ILE A 965 -10.39 5.91 -58.07
C ILE A 965 -9.88 5.66 -59.49
N SER A 966 -8.88 4.78 -59.60
CA SER A 966 -8.35 4.29 -60.88
C SER A 966 -9.13 3.08 -61.32
N LEU A 967 -9.60 3.10 -62.56
CA LEU A 967 -10.33 2.01 -63.19
C LEU A 967 -9.36 1.03 -63.86
N ASN A 968 -9.79 -0.23 -64.00
CA ASN A 968 -8.95 -1.30 -64.54
C ASN A 968 -9.22 -1.61 -66.02
N GLU A 969 -10.40 -1.21 -66.53
CA GLU A 969 -10.80 -1.47 -67.91
C GLU A 969 -10.40 -0.34 -68.87
N ASP A 970 -10.27 -0.68 -70.15
CA ASP A 970 -10.10 0.30 -71.23
C ASP A 970 -11.47 0.82 -71.69
N TYR A 971 -11.66 2.14 -71.69
CA TYR A 971 -12.92 2.78 -72.06
C TYR A 971 -12.82 3.44 -73.44
N ASP A 972 -13.79 3.18 -74.31
CA ASP A 972 -13.88 3.80 -75.64
C ASP A 972 -14.15 5.32 -75.53
N GLU A 973 -13.24 6.15 -76.05
CA GLU A 973 -13.35 7.62 -76.03
C GLU A 973 -14.57 8.16 -76.81
N ASP A 974 -15.10 7.38 -77.78
CA ASP A 974 -16.28 7.77 -78.55
C ASP A 974 -17.60 7.43 -77.82
N GLU A 975 -17.56 6.65 -76.74
CA GLU A 975 -18.71 6.28 -75.92
C GLU A 975 -18.80 7.09 -74.61
N LYS A 976 -20.02 7.22 -74.06
CA LYS A 976 -20.27 7.91 -72.79
C LYS A 976 -20.63 6.92 -71.70
N TYR A 977 -19.68 6.65 -70.82
CA TYR A 977 -19.89 5.83 -69.63
C TYR A 977 -20.40 6.68 -68.46
N ARG A 978 -21.27 6.10 -67.64
CA ARG A 978 -21.89 6.73 -66.47
C ARG A 978 -21.35 6.10 -65.20
N ILE A 979 -21.06 6.93 -64.20
CA ILE A 979 -20.59 6.50 -62.90
C ILE A 979 -21.77 6.53 -61.91
N TYR A 980 -22.04 5.40 -61.28
CA TYR A 980 -22.97 5.30 -60.16
C TYR A 980 -22.23 4.90 -58.90
N ILE A 981 -22.74 5.39 -57.76
CA ILE A 981 -22.17 5.13 -56.44
C ILE A 981 -23.27 4.76 -55.46
N LYS A 982 -22.96 3.91 -54.47
CA LYS A 982 -23.87 3.57 -53.38
C LYS A 982 -23.13 3.45 -52.06
N ALA A 983 -23.80 3.79 -50.97
CA ALA A 983 -23.33 3.45 -49.62
C ALA A 983 -23.53 1.95 -49.38
N VAL A 984 -22.54 1.27 -48.78
CA VAL A 984 -22.57 -0.17 -48.47
C VAL A 984 -22.50 -0.42 -46.97
N THR A 985 -21.56 0.21 -46.28
CA THR A 985 -21.42 0.24 -44.81
C THR A 985 -21.19 1.69 -44.37
N PRO A 986 -21.17 2.02 -43.06
CA PRO A 986 -21.00 3.40 -42.58
C PRO A 986 -19.83 4.18 -43.18
N ASP A 987 -18.79 3.50 -43.65
CA ASP A 987 -17.55 4.05 -44.21
C ASP A 987 -17.14 3.46 -45.57
N LYS A 988 -17.97 2.58 -46.15
CA LYS A 988 -17.67 1.93 -47.44
C LYS A 988 -18.71 2.28 -48.48
N ILE A 989 -18.22 2.60 -49.67
CA ILE A 989 -19.05 2.75 -50.86
C ILE A 989 -18.71 1.69 -51.90
N SER A 990 -19.61 1.52 -52.85
CA SER A 990 -19.35 0.79 -54.09
C SER A 990 -19.62 1.70 -55.27
N TYR A 991 -18.80 1.59 -56.31
CA TYR A 991 -19.01 2.26 -57.59
C TYR A 991 -19.35 1.23 -58.67
N ALA A 992 -20.09 1.67 -59.68
CA ALA A 992 -20.40 0.89 -60.87
C ALA A 992 -20.32 1.79 -62.12
N ILE A 993 -19.71 1.26 -63.18
CA ILE A 993 -19.59 1.91 -64.48
C ILE A 993 -20.50 1.20 -65.48
N VAL A 994 -21.34 1.97 -66.16
CA VAL A 994 -22.35 1.46 -67.10
C VAL A 994 -22.45 2.33 -68.36
N LYS A 995 -22.97 1.79 -69.47
CA LYS A 995 -23.21 2.58 -70.69
C LYS A 995 -24.51 3.37 -70.61
N LYS A 996 -25.57 2.72 -70.11
CA LYS A 996 -26.91 3.31 -69.94
C LYS A 996 -27.36 3.17 -68.50
N GLU A 997 -28.35 3.98 -68.13
CA GLU A 997 -28.93 3.93 -66.78
C GLU A 997 -29.70 2.65 -66.52
N GLU A 998 -30.38 2.10 -67.52
CA GLU A 998 -31.10 0.81 -67.43
C GLU A 998 -30.16 -0.34 -67.04
N ASP A 999 -28.87 -0.25 -67.40
CA ASP A 999 -27.86 -1.29 -67.17
C ASP A 999 -27.57 -1.52 -65.67
N ILE A 1000 -27.82 -0.53 -64.81
CA ILE A 1000 -27.66 -0.69 -63.35
C ILE A 1000 -28.73 -1.63 -62.76
N GLU A 1001 -29.94 -1.61 -63.34
CA GLU A 1001 -31.05 -2.46 -62.90
C GLU A 1001 -30.94 -3.87 -63.50
N THR A 1002 -30.48 -3.97 -64.75
CA THR A 1002 -30.24 -5.27 -65.41
C THR A 1002 -28.92 -5.94 -64.99
N LYS A 1003 -28.08 -5.23 -64.22
CA LYS A 1003 -26.74 -5.66 -63.77
C LYS A 1003 -25.74 -5.88 -64.92
N GLU A 1004 -25.90 -5.17 -66.02
CA GLU A 1004 -24.94 -5.12 -67.12
C GLU A 1004 -23.81 -4.11 -66.79
N ILE A 1005 -23.07 -4.42 -65.72
CA ILE A 1005 -21.99 -3.57 -65.19
C ILE A 1005 -20.68 -3.85 -65.95
N ILE A 1006 -20.02 -2.81 -66.42
CA ILE A 1006 -18.71 -2.91 -67.09
C ILE A 1006 -17.61 -3.12 -66.05
N GLU A 1007 -17.60 -2.26 -65.03
CA GLU A 1007 -16.66 -2.34 -63.92
C GLU A 1007 -17.38 -1.94 -62.63
N GLU A 1008 -17.13 -2.68 -61.55
CA GLU A 1008 -17.53 -2.31 -60.19
C GLU A 1008 -16.37 -2.50 -59.22
N GLY A 1009 -16.38 -1.72 -58.15
CA GLY A 1009 -15.42 -1.85 -57.06
C GLY A 1009 -15.98 -1.31 -55.76
N GLU A 1010 -15.24 -1.56 -54.68
CA GLU A 1010 -15.54 -1.05 -53.34
C GLU A 1010 -14.42 -0.14 -52.86
N VAL A 1011 -14.79 0.93 -52.15
CA VAL A 1011 -13.85 1.93 -51.65
C VAL A 1011 -14.19 2.27 -50.21
N PHE A 1012 -13.17 2.18 -49.35
CA PHE A 1012 -13.24 2.66 -47.97
C PHE A 1012 -12.89 4.16 -47.91
N LEU A 1013 -13.67 4.88 -47.11
CA LEU A 1013 -13.51 6.29 -46.81
C LEU A 1013 -12.97 6.43 -45.38
N ASP A 1014 -12.01 7.34 -45.20
CA ASP A 1014 -11.26 7.52 -43.95
C ASP A 1014 -11.62 8.84 -43.24
#